data_AF-A0A8H5AK36-F1
#
_entry.id   AF-A0A8H5AK36-F1
#
_cell.length_a   1.000
_cell.length_b   1.000
_cell.length_c   1.000
_cell.angle_alpha   90.00
_cell.angle_beta   90.00
_cell.angle_gamma   90.00
#
_symmetry.space_group_name_H-M   'P 1'
#
loop_
_entity.id
_entity.type
_entity.pdbx_description
1 polymer ?
#
loop_
_entity_poly.entity_id
_entity_poly.type
_entity_poly.pdbx_seq_one_letter_code
_entity_poly.pdbx_strand_id
1 'polypeptide(L)'
;MEGRRSSTLPGGSRRGQTGGYLPIEDYGMIGNMHTCALVGIDGSIDYMCWPDFDSPSVFCRLLDKDKGGHFFISPPPYVNCTTKQQYLPSSCILQTRSIHEDGVVDVVDFFPRPQNITVTTKGVKLSAYREVTKVQDELKKWLVRRVECIRGSMNLDIELFPSFNYGRDEHETTLFQEQHFTTDNKSKVASFHSKDIQLQLDVAIEKGENETSCPLITFRKEKRPGVNGEGLVACIRIEEGQTISFVLRNDIEHHVTENITIDVLDAQQHSTQSFWYNFIAQSKYKGRWREVVSRSLMILKMMTYEPTGAIIAAPTFSIPEAIGGVRNWDYRFSWIRDSSFTIYILLRLGFKAEADAYMEFIMERFVHSRGPDGGLPIMFTIRGETDIPELTLDHLEGYRGSSPVRIGNGAAFHQQFDIYGELMDAIYLYNKYGKPVPWDVWKAVREILDYVLTILDDPDMSIWEVRNNKQHFTYSQIMLWVAFDRGLRLADKRCFPCPNRAKWMEARDSIYERVMEQGYNEEMKCFVQSFESRTMLDSSILIAPLVFFVSPCDPRFLNTLDRVLLPPEKGGLTSTGLVYRYDTELSNDGKESHNNFIEAQLLMRENCDVGVGGHEGAFSMCTFWLVEAMTRAAVYEPKYLVRAVNLFENMLGFSNHLCMFSEEIARSGEQLGNTPQAFSHLALISAAFNLDRTTR
;
A
#
# COMPACT_ATOMS: atom_id res chain seq x y z
N MET A 1 45.11 -37.71 20.79
CA MET A 1 43.74 -37.39 21.23
C MET A 1 43.55 -35.90 21.07
N GLU A 2 43.01 -35.46 19.94
CA GLU A 2 42.65 -34.07 19.69
C GLU A 2 41.21 -34.05 19.19
N GLY A 3 40.35 -33.34 19.92
CA GLY A 3 38.95 -33.18 19.60
C GLY A 3 38.75 -32.21 18.44
N ARG A 4 38.08 -32.68 17.39
CA ARG A 4 37.51 -31.82 16.35
C ARG A 4 36.15 -31.30 16.85
N ARG A 5 36.09 -29.99 17.07
CA ARG A 5 34.85 -29.21 17.19
C ARG A 5 34.02 -29.39 15.93
N SER A 6 32.76 -29.81 16.07
CA SER A 6 31.77 -29.76 15.00
C SER A 6 31.41 -28.30 14.73
N SER A 7 31.71 -27.82 13.53
CA SER A 7 31.21 -26.56 12.99
C SER A 7 29.72 -26.72 12.67
N THR A 8 28.85 -26.11 13.48
CA THR A 8 27.46 -25.85 13.14
C THR A 8 27.42 -24.76 12.07
N LEU A 9 27.05 -25.11 10.83
CA LEU A 9 26.78 -24.16 9.74
C LEU A 9 25.41 -23.50 9.97
N PRO A 10 25.27 -22.17 9.82
CA PRO A 10 23.98 -21.48 9.90
C PRO A 10 23.31 -21.50 8.52
N GLY A 11 22.67 -22.62 8.18
CA GLY A 11 21.84 -22.77 6.98
C GLY A 11 20.35 -22.78 7.31
N GLY A 12 19.88 -21.84 8.14
CA GLY A 12 18.46 -21.72 8.45
C GLY A 12 17.71 -21.11 7.25
N SER A 13 16.56 -21.68 6.88
CA SER A 13 15.60 -21.04 5.98
C SER A 13 15.33 -19.60 6.43
N ARG A 14 15.16 -18.64 5.50
CA ARG A 14 14.85 -17.23 5.81
C ARG A 14 13.71 -17.11 6.81
N ARG A 15 12.69 -17.97 6.67
CA ARG A 15 11.54 -18.04 7.58
C ARG A 15 11.87 -18.60 8.96
N GLY A 16 12.88 -19.44 9.07
CA GLY A 16 13.28 -20.08 10.33
C GLY A 16 13.80 -19.09 11.37
N GLN A 17 14.37 -17.97 10.95
CA GLN A 17 14.86 -16.92 11.85
C GLN A 17 13.73 -16.09 12.49
N THR A 18 12.54 -16.14 11.89
CA THR A 18 11.37 -15.31 12.20
C THR A 18 10.14 -16.17 12.55
N GLY A 19 10.37 -17.36 13.10
CA GLY A 19 9.30 -18.22 13.63
C GLY A 19 8.38 -18.83 12.55
N GLY A 20 8.82 -18.87 11.29
CA GLY A 20 8.07 -19.40 10.14
C GLY A 20 7.51 -18.33 9.20
N TYR A 21 7.63 -17.05 9.54
CA TYR A 21 7.19 -15.92 8.71
C TYR A 21 8.32 -15.38 7.85
N LEU A 22 8.01 -14.76 6.72
CA LEU A 22 9.00 -13.97 5.99
C LEU A 22 8.92 -12.51 6.49
N PRO A 23 10.06 -11.80 6.66
CA PRO A 23 10.04 -10.37 6.98
C PRO A 23 9.20 -9.58 5.96
N ILE A 24 8.57 -8.49 6.41
CA ILE A 24 7.69 -7.65 5.57
C ILE A 24 8.48 -7.04 4.40
N GLU A 25 9.72 -6.63 4.64
CA GLU A 25 10.62 -6.09 3.62
C GLU A 25 11.00 -7.12 2.53
N ASP A 26 10.88 -8.42 2.79
CA ASP A 26 11.26 -9.48 1.85
C ASP A 26 10.15 -9.77 0.80
N TYR A 27 9.07 -8.99 0.77
CA TYR A 27 7.97 -9.10 -0.19
C TYR A 27 8.00 -8.03 -1.30
N GLY A 28 7.69 -8.46 -2.54
CA GLY A 28 7.31 -7.59 -3.65
C GLY A 28 5.81 -7.63 -3.92
N MET A 29 5.26 -6.56 -4.50
CA MET A 29 3.84 -6.50 -4.88
C MET A 29 3.64 -6.62 -6.39
N ILE A 30 2.68 -7.42 -6.82
CA ILE A 30 2.15 -7.44 -8.19
C ILE A 30 0.64 -7.18 -8.15
N GLY A 31 0.07 -6.53 -9.18
CA GLY A 31 -1.36 -6.24 -9.21
C GLY A 31 -1.87 -5.75 -10.56
N ASN A 32 -3.19 -5.74 -10.71
CA ASN A 32 -3.86 -5.33 -11.95
C ASN A 32 -4.90 -4.22 -11.76
N MET A 33 -4.80 -3.45 -10.66
CA MET A 33 -5.76 -2.39 -10.31
C MET A 33 -7.16 -2.88 -9.94
N HIS A 34 -7.34 -4.19 -9.78
CA HIS A 34 -8.52 -4.78 -9.14
C HIS A 34 -8.12 -5.49 -7.85
N THR A 35 -7.04 -6.25 -7.93
CA THR A 35 -6.41 -6.90 -6.79
C THR A 35 -4.89 -6.89 -6.95
N CYS A 36 -4.21 -7.40 -5.93
CA CYS A 36 -2.77 -7.61 -5.89
C CYS A 36 -2.42 -8.86 -5.08
N ALA A 37 -1.16 -9.27 -5.20
CA ALA A 37 -0.56 -10.32 -4.41
C ALA A 37 0.83 -9.88 -3.89
N LEU A 38 1.22 -10.41 -2.73
CA LEU A 38 2.56 -10.25 -2.18
C LEU A 38 3.39 -11.50 -2.42
N VAL A 39 4.54 -11.30 -3.08
CA VAL A 39 5.47 -12.34 -3.53
C VAL A 39 6.75 -12.24 -2.74
N GLY A 40 7.03 -13.23 -1.91
CA GLY A 40 8.25 -13.33 -1.13
C GLY A 40 9.47 -13.58 -2.01
N ILE A 41 10.63 -13.07 -1.58
CA ILE A 41 11.92 -13.35 -2.22
C ILE A 41 12.26 -14.85 -2.24
N ASP A 42 11.58 -15.67 -1.43
CA ASP A 42 11.72 -17.13 -1.42
C ASP A 42 10.86 -17.84 -2.48
N GLY A 43 10.11 -17.11 -3.31
CA GLY A 43 9.25 -17.66 -4.36
C GLY A 43 7.85 -18.03 -3.89
N SER A 44 7.44 -17.64 -2.68
CA SER A 44 6.07 -17.84 -2.18
C SER A 44 5.17 -16.65 -2.46
N ILE A 45 3.94 -16.89 -2.89
CA ILE A 45 2.84 -15.91 -2.82
C ILE A 45 2.06 -16.22 -1.56
N ASP A 46 2.18 -15.34 -0.57
CA ASP A 46 1.64 -15.57 0.78
C ASP A 46 0.38 -14.75 1.07
N TYR A 47 0.07 -13.78 0.22
CA TYR A 47 -1.06 -12.89 0.44
C TYR A 47 -1.71 -12.54 -0.90
N MET A 48 -3.03 -12.75 -0.99
CA MET A 48 -3.83 -12.36 -2.15
C MET A 48 -5.32 -12.32 -1.77
N CYS A 49 -5.95 -11.17 -1.96
CA CYS A 49 -7.41 -11.04 -1.94
C CYS A 49 -7.98 -11.33 -3.32
N TRP A 50 -9.18 -11.92 -3.39
CA TRP A 50 -9.73 -12.31 -4.68
C TRP A 50 -11.26 -12.16 -4.75
N PRO A 51 -11.81 -11.53 -5.80
CA PRO A 51 -11.13 -10.99 -6.98
C PRO A 51 -10.73 -9.50 -6.89
N ASP A 52 -11.20 -8.78 -5.87
CA ASP A 52 -10.92 -7.35 -5.68
C ASP A 52 -10.19 -7.10 -4.33
N PHE A 53 -9.66 -5.89 -4.11
CA PHE A 53 -8.86 -5.55 -2.91
C PHE A 53 -9.57 -5.88 -1.59
N ASP A 54 -10.83 -5.48 -1.43
CA ASP A 54 -11.61 -5.66 -0.21
C ASP A 54 -12.32 -7.02 -0.14
N SER A 55 -12.10 -7.91 -1.12
CA SER A 55 -12.63 -9.27 -1.10
C SER A 55 -11.94 -10.15 -0.05
N PRO A 56 -12.55 -11.27 0.36
CA PRO A 56 -11.86 -12.23 1.21
C PRO A 56 -10.56 -12.76 0.60
N SER A 57 -9.58 -13.06 1.47
CA SER A 57 -8.32 -13.61 1.01
C SER A 57 -8.46 -15.06 0.58
N VAL A 58 -7.68 -15.43 -0.45
CA VAL A 58 -7.44 -16.83 -0.86
C VAL A 58 -6.04 -17.30 -0.49
N PHE A 59 -5.13 -16.35 -0.21
CA PHE A 59 -3.85 -16.56 0.46
C PHE A 59 -3.70 -15.50 1.55
N CYS A 60 -3.29 -15.93 2.75
CA CYS A 60 -3.03 -15.10 3.91
C CYS A 60 -1.97 -15.74 4.84
N ARG A 61 -1.03 -16.52 4.28
CA ARG A 61 0.13 -17.07 5.00
C ARG A 61 0.99 -16.01 5.68
N LEU A 62 0.91 -14.77 5.19
CA LEU A 62 1.48 -13.61 5.87
C LEU A 62 0.93 -13.43 7.29
N LEU A 63 -0.34 -13.78 7.54
CA LEU A 63 -1.00 -13.61 8.84
C LEU A 63 -1.05 -14.90 9.66
N ASP A 64 -1.01 -16.07 9.03
CA ASP A 64 -0.93 -17.35 9.74
C ASP A 64 -0.15 -18.35 8.87
N LYS A 65 1.03 -18.75 9.33
CA LYS A 65 1.98 -19.53 8.51
C LYS A 65 1.47 -20.93 8.16
N ASP A 66 0.52 -21.45 8.95
CA ASP A 66 0.03 -22.83 8.89
C ASP A 66 -1.38 -22.92 8.28
N LYS A 67 -2.23 -21.91 8.52
CA LYS A 67 -3.63 -21.87 8.04
C LYS A 67 -3.85 -20.95 6.85
N GLY A 68 -2.93 -20.02 6.62
CA GLY A 68 -3.18 -18.91 5.71
C GLY A 68 -3.14 -19.26 4.23
N GLY A 69 -2.55 -20.40 3.85
CA GLY A 69 -2.45 -20.83 2.46
C GLY A 69 -1.50 -19.98 1.60
N HIS A 70 -0.94 -20.59 0.56
CA HIS A 70 0.10 -19.99 -0.28
C HIS A 70 0.20 -20.65 -1.66
N PHE A 71 0.94 -19.99 -2.55
CA PHE A 71 1.45 -20.59 -3.78
C PHE A 71 2.98 -20.46 -3.80
N PHE A 72 3.71 -21.55 -3.62
CA PHE A 72 5.18 -21.59 -3.56
C PHE A 72 5.77 -22.25 -4.81
N ILE A 73 6.82 -21.63 -5.37
CA ILE A 73 7.65 -22.19 -6.43
C ILE A 73 9.10 -21.77 -6.14
N SER A 74 9.95 -22.71 -5.77
CA SER A 74 11.36 -22.42 -5.47
C SER A 74 12.22 -23.69 -5.50
N PRO A 75 13.56 -23.58 -5.60
CA PRO A 75 14.43 -24.71 -5.33
C PRO A 75 14.19 -25.27 -3.92
N PRO A 76 14.38 -26.59 -3.71
CA PRO A 76 14.18 -27.21 -2.41
C PRO A 76 15.01 -26.54 -1.31
N PRO A 77 14.53 -26.42 -0.06
CA PRO A 77 15.20 -25.67 1.01
C PRO A 77 16.63 -26.11 1.35
N TYR A 78 17.00 -27.36 1.01
CA TYR A 78 18.35 -27.90 1.21
C TYR A 78 19.34 -27.48 0.10
N VAL A 79 18.85 -26.91 -1.00
CA VAL A 79 19.68 -26.33 -2.07
C VAL A 79 19.98 -24.89 -1.71
N ASN A 80 21.24 -24.58 -1.44
CA ASN A 80 21.65 -23.24 -1.03
C ASN A 80 21.79 -22.32 -2.25
N CYS A 81 20.69 -21.69 -2.67
CA CYS A 81 20.68 -20.74 -3.77
C CYS A 81 20.92 -19.29 -3.31
N THR A 82 21.62 -18.52 -4.15
CA THR A 82 21.56 -17.06 -4.05
C THR A 82 20.32 -16.57 -4.77
N THR A 83 19.42 -15.91 -4.05
CA THR A 83 18.19 -15.37 -4.63
C THR A 83 18.28 -13.86 -4.83
N LYS A 84 17.77 -13.39 -5.98
CA LYS A 84 17.63 -11.97 -6.34
C LYS A 84 16.22 -11.72 -6.83
N GLN A 85 15.61 -10.60 -6.43
CA GLN A 85 14.28 -10.24 -6.87
C GLN A 85 14.29 -8.80 -7.39
N GLN A 86 13.64 -8.57 -8.53
CA GLN A 86 13.57 -7.28 -9.20
C GLN A 86 12.31 -7.19 -10.07
N TYR A 87 11.84 -5.98 -10.34
CA TYR A 87 10.85 -5.79 -11.39
C TYR A 87 11.50 -5.72 -12.77
N LEU A 88 10.83 -6.27 -13.78
CA LEU A 88 11.24 -6.05 -15.16
C LEU A 88 11.17 -4.55 -15.52
N PRO A 89 12.04 -4.06 -16.42
CA PRO A 89 12.18 -2.64 -16.71
C PRO A 89 10.86 -1.93 -17.01
N SER A 90 10.61 -0.81 -16.32
CA SER A 90 9.40 0.01 -16.48
C SER A 90 8.09 -0.77 -16.38
N SER A 91 8.03 -1.75 -15.48
CA SER A 91 6.83 -2.57 -15.27
C SER A 91 6.56 -2.91 -13.80
N CYS A 92 5.38 -3.48 -13.57
CA CYS A 92 5.03 -4.18 -12.33
C CYS A 92 5.00 -5.71 -12.53
N ILE A 93 5.86 -6.22 -13.42
CA ILE A 93 6.11 -7.66 -13.59
C ILE A 93 7.32 -8.00 -12.74
N LEU A 94 7.17 -8.94 -11.81
CA LEU A 94 8.20 -9.27 -10.83
C LEU A 94 8.98 -10.50 -11.26
N GLN A 95 10.30 -10.47 -11.13
CA GLN A 95 11.20 -11.58 -11.43
C GLN A 95 11.94 -11.97 -10.14
N THR A 96 11.84 -13.24 -9.76
CA THR A 96 12.61 -13.85 -8.68
C THR A 96 13.58 -14.87 -9.28
N ARG A 97 14.88 -14.62 -9.16
CA ARG A 97 15.96 -15.41 -9.74
C ARG A 97 16.67 -16.21 -8.66
N SER A 98 16.72 -17.53 -8.81
CA SER A 98 17.51 -18.45 -7.97
C SER A 98 18.77 -18.89 -8.70
N ILE A 99 19.94 -18.68 -8.08
CA ILE A 99 21.26 -18.94 -8.66
C ILE A 99 21.96 -20.04 -7.84
N HIS A 100 22.31 -21.13 -8.51
CA HIS A 100 23.11 -22.25 -7.98
C HIS A 100 24.24 -22.60 -8.96
N GLU A 101 25.24 -23.38 -8.54
CA GLU A 101 26.32 -23.85 -9.43
C GLU A 101 25.77 -24.70 -10.59
N ASP A 102 24.81 -25.58 -10.29
CA ASP A 102 24.19 -26.49 -11.27
C ASP A 102 23.20 -25.82 -12.23
N GLY A 103 22.64 -24.66 -11.86
CA GLY A 103 21.69 -23.98 -12.72
C GLY A 103 21.18 -22.63 -12.21
N VAL A 104 20.43 -21.95 -13.06
CA VAL A 104 19.78 -20.66 -12.77
C VAL A 104 18.33 -20.71 -13.26
N VAL A 105 17.40 -20.41 -12.36
CA VAL A 105 15.97 -20.37 -12.66
C VAL A 105 15.40 -19.01 -12.34
N ASP A 106 14.55 -18.52 -13.23
CA ASP A 106 13.72 -17.34 -13.02
C ASP A 106 12.26 -17.73 -12.83
N VAL A 107 11.60 -17.09 -11.87
CA VAL A 107 10.15 -17.09 -11.71
C VAL A 107 9.66 -15.67 -11.99
N VAL A 108 8.82 -15.52 -13.01
CA VAL A 108 8.21 -14.26 -13.43
C VAL A 108 6.74 -14.26 -13.04
N ASP A 109 6.37 -13.38 -12.10
CA ASP A 109 5.03 -13.26 -11.55
C ASP A 109 4.35 -11.97 -12.04
N PHE A 110 3.12 -12.06 -12.52
CA PHE A 110 2.32 -10.89 -12.88
C PHE A 110 0.81 -11.16 -12.93
N PHE A 111 0.02 -10.09 -12.85
CA PHE A 111 -1.37 -10.08 -13.27
C PHE A 111 -1.48 -9.44 -14.66
N PRO A 112 -2.18 -10.06 -15.64
CA PRO A 112 -2.32 -9.48 -16.96
C PRO A 112 -3.02 -8.12 -16.96
N ARG A 113 -2.52 -7.21 -17.81
CA ARG A 113 -3.14 -5.90 -18.09
C ARG A 113 -3.31 -5.74 -19.60
N PRO A 114 -4.54 -5.47 -20.10
CA PRO A 114 -4.77 -5.25 -21.51
C PRO A 114 -4.15 -3.92 -21.95
N GLN A 115 -3.56 -3.91 -23.13
CA GLN A 115 -3.16 -2.69 -23.81
C GLN A 115 -4.41 -1.97 -24.34
N ASN A 116 -4.44 -0.64 -24.24
CA ASN A 116 -5.47 0.16 -24.90
C ASN A 116 -5.23 0.14 -26.42
N ILE A 117 -6.01 -0.65 -27.16
CA ILE A 117 -5.93 -0.69 -28.63
C ILE A 117 -6.84 0.39 -29.19
N THR A 118 -6.25 1.29 -29.96
CA THR A 118 -7.00 2.31 -30.71
C THR A 118 -7.28 1.76 -32.10
N VAL A 119 -8.52 1.32 -32.35
CA VAL A 119 -8.93 0.81 -33.67
C VAL A 119 -9.47 1.98 -34.49
N THR A 120 -8.79 2.30 -35.59
CA THR A 120 -9.29 3.27 -36.56
C THR A 120 -10.12 2.54 -37.61
N THR A 121 -11.44 2.70 -37.62
CA THR A 121 -12.30 2.12 -38.66
C THR A 121 -12.57 3.15 -39.75
N LYS A 122 -12.59 2.72 -41.02
CA LYS A 122 -13.13 3.54 -42.12
C LYS A 122 -14.66 3.51 -42.00
N GLY A 123 -15.26 4.61 -41.57
CA GLY A 123 -16.71 4.74 -41.54
C GLY A 123 -17.33 4.53 -42.92
N VAL A 124 -18.41 3.74 -43.00
CA VAL A 124 -19.18 3.44 -44.21
C VAL A 124 -20.09 4.63 -44.63
N LYS A 125 -20.10 5.73 -43.86
CA LYS A 125 -20.92 6.91 -44.14
C LYS A 125 -20.06 8.09 -44.61
N LEU A 126 -20.54 8.76 -45.67
CA LEU A 126 -20.00 9.91 -46.39
C LEU A 126 -19.65 11.13 -45.50
N SER A 127 -18.62 11.01 -44.66
CA SER A 127 -17.93 12.17 -44.07
C SER A 127 -16.44 11.85 -43.96
N ALA A 128 -15.59 12.84 -44.25
CA ALA A 128 -14.13 12.70 -44.29
C ALA A 128 -13.47 12.56 -42.91
N TYR A 129 -14.22 12.19 -41.86
CA TYR A 129 -13.71 12.02 -40.51
C TYR A 129 -13.53 10.53 -40.20
N ARG A 130 -12.32 10.15 -39.76
CA ARG A 130 -12.03 8.81 -39.25
C ARG A 130 -12.63 8.69 -37.86
N GLU A 131 -13.46 7.68 -37.65
CA GLU A 131 -13.96 7.34 -36.31
C GLU A 131 -12.88 6.50 -35.60
N VAL A 132 -12.45 6.99 -34.44
CA VAL A 132 -11.46 6.32 -33.60
C VAL A 132 -12.21 5.65 -32.47
N THR A 133 -12.31 4.33 -32.50
CA THR A 133 -12.94 3.54 -31.44
C THR A 133 -11.83 2.95 -30.57
N LYS A 134 -11.83 3.30 -29.28
CA LYS A 134 -10.98 2.60 -28.30
C LYS A 134 -11.67 1.28 -27.96
N VAL A 135 -11.01 0.16 -28.24
CA VAL A 135 -11.44 -1.17 -27.81
C VAL A 135 -10.40 -1.65 -26.81
N GLN A 136 -10.82 -1.81 -25.56
CA GLN A 136 -9.98 -2.41 -24.53
C GLN A 136 -10.30 -3.91 -24.49
N ASP A 137 -9.27 -4.74 -24.59
CA ASP A 137 -9.44 -6.17 -24.35
C ASP A 137 -9.92 -6.39 -22.91
N GLU A 138 -10.67 -7.47 -22.71
CA GLU A 138 -11.16 -7.86 -21.40
C GLU A 138 -9.99 -8.05 -20.41
N LEU A 139 -10.11 -7.43 -19.23
CA LEU A 139 -9.17 -7.65 -18.14
C LEU A 139 -9.22 -9.12 -17.69
N LYS A 140 -8.11 -9.83 -17.87
CA LYS A 140 -8.00 -11.22 -17.43
C LYS A 140 -7.75 -11.29 -15.93
N LYS A 141 -8.70 -11.87 -15.21
CA LYS A 141 -8.57 -12.21 -13.78
C LYS A 141 -7.69 -13.46 -13.62
N TRP A 142 -6.41 -13.32 -13.92
CA TRP A 142 -5.41 -14.38 -13.86
C TRP A 142 -4.24 -13.96 -12.97
N LEU A 143 -3.74 -14.88 -12.16
CA LEU A 143 -2.40 -14.82 -11.57
C LEU A 143 -1.49 -15.72 -12.40
N VAL A 144 -0.47 -15.13 -13.05
CA VAL A 144 0.48 -15.86 -13.89
C VAL A 144 1.82 -15.98 -13.18
N ARG A 145 2.38 -17.20 -13.16
CA ARG A 145 3.72 -17.51 -12.66
C ARG A 145 4.47 -18.31 -13.71
N ARG A 146 5.48 -17.72 -14.35
CA ARG A 146 6.27 -18.36 -15.40
C ARG A 146 7.65 -18.73 -14.88
N VAL A 147 8.01 -20.00 -14.97
CA VAL A 147 9.29 -20.55 -14.57
C VAL A 147 10.12 -20.80 -15.81
N GLU A 148 11.35 -20.29 -15.85
CA GLU A 148 12.29 -20.50 -16.96
C GLU A 148 13.65 -20.90 -16.40
N CYS A 149 14.26 -21.96 -16.93
CA CYS A 149 15.64 -22.30 -16.63
C CYS A 149 16.59 -21.61 -17.60
N ILE A 150 17.32 -20.61 -17.10
CA ILE A 150 18.23 -19.78 -17.90
C ILE A 150 19.54 -20.50 -18.21
N ARG A 151 19.98 -21.37 -17.30
CA ARG A 151 21.27 -22.08 -17.41
C ARG A 151 21.21 -23.40 -16.66
N GLY A 152 21.79 -24.46 -17.23
CA GLY A 152 22.00 -25.72 -16.53
C GLY A 152 20.70 -26.43 -16.20
N SER A 153 20.58 -26.98 -14.99
CA SER A 153 19.35 -27.66 -14.55
C SER A 153 19.10 -27.49 -13.06
N MET A 154 17.83 -27.42 -12.67
CA MET A 154 17.45 -27.29 -11.26
C MET A 154 16.20 -28.11 -10.95
N ASN A 155 16.13 -28.63 -9.72
CA ASN A 155 14.89 -29.15 -9.17
C ASN A 155 14.13 -28.00 -8.49
N LEU A 156 12.81 -27.98 -8.61
CA LEU A 156 11.94 -27.00 -7.98
C LEU A 156 10.78 -27.73 -7.28
N ASP A 157 10.48 -27.26 -6.07
CA ASP A 157 9.29 -27.65 -5.32
C ASP A 157 8.17 -26.66 -5.61
N ILE A 158 6.99 -27.21 -5.90
CA ILE A 158 5.77 -26.46 -6.17
C ILE A 158 4.75 -26.86 -5.11
N GLU A 159 4.16 -25.86 -4.46
CA GLU A 159 3.08 -26.06 -3.49
C GLU A 159 1.96 -25.05 -3.75
N LEU A 160 0.72 -25.51 -3.87
CA LEU A 160 -0.45 -24.65 -4.01
C LEU A 160 -1.50 -25.09 -2.99
N PHE A 161 -1.66 -24.27 -1.95
CA PHE A 161 -2.62 -24.47 -0.87
C PHE A 161 -3.51 -23.23 -0.74
N PRO A 162 -4.64 -23.14 -1.45
CA PRO A 162 -5.60 -22.08 -1.24
C PRO A 162 -6.22 -22.14 0.16
N SER A 163 -6.58 -20.99 0.70
CA SER A 163 -7.29 -20.86 1.99
C SER A 163 -8.34 -19.77 1.87
N PHE A 164 -9.54 -20.21 1.48
CA PHE A 164 -10.65 -19.34 1.12
C PHE A 164 -11.28 -18.65 2.33
N ASN A 165 -11.85 -17.46 2.09
CA ASN A 165 -12.54 -16.68 3.11
C ASN A 165 -11.69 -16.47 4.37
N TYR A 166 -10.44 -16.00 4.18
CA TYR A 166 -9.48 -15.82 5.28
C TYR A 166 -9.13 -17.13 6.00
N GLY A 167 -9.14 -18.26 5.30
CA GLY A 167 -8.92 -19.59 5.87
C GLY A 167 -10.08 -20.12 6.71
N ARG A 168 -11.30 -19.59 6.56
CA ARG A 168 -12.50 -20.08 7.28
C ARG A 168 -13.23 -21.19 6.53
N ASP A 169 -13.26 -21.11 5.21
CA ASP A 169 -14.09 -22.00 4.41
C ASP A 169 -13.34 -23.27 4.06
N GLU A 170 -14.05 -24.38 4.05
CA GLU A 170 -13.56 -25.62 3.43
C GLU A 170 -13.59 -25.51 1.90
N HIS A 171 -12.73 -26.30 1.24
CA HIS A 171 -12.79 -26.47 -0.21
C HIS A 171 -12.48 -27.90 -0.64
N GLU A 172 -13.06 -28.29 -1.78
CA GLU A 172 -12.75 -29.54 -2.47
C GLU A 172 -11.72 -29.29 -3.57
N THR A 173 -10.75 -30.21 -3.70
CA THR A 173 -9.75 -30.18 -4.77
C THR A 173 -9.97 -31.34 -5.73
N THR A 174 -10.27 -30.98 -6.98
CA THR A 174 -10.37 -31.93 -8.10
C THR A 174 -9.10 -31.85 -8.93
N LEU A 175 -8.41 -32.99 -9.09
CA LEU A 175 -7.27 -33.15 -9.97
C LEU A 175 -7.72 -33.88 -11.23
N PHE A 176 -7.69 -33.20 -12.38
CA PHE A 176 -8.15 -33.77 -13.65
C PHE A 176 -7.07 -34.57 -14.37
N GLN A 177 -5.81 -34.19 -14.16
CA GLN A 177 -4.63 -34.83 -14.75
C GLN A 177 -3.53 -34.91 -13.69
N GLU A 178 -3.11 -36.12 -13.32
CA GLU A 178 -2.01 -36.32 -12.37
C GLU A 178 -0.67 -35.99 -13.01
N GLN A 179 -0.48 -36.39 -14.26
CA GLN A 179 0.68 -36.11 -15.09
C GLN A 179 0.28 -35.14 -16.20
N HIS A 180 1.05 -34.07 -16.38
CA HIS A 180 0.83 -33.08 -17.42
C HIS A 180 2.02 -33.02 -18.38
N PHE A 181 1.73 -33.17 -19.67
CA PHE A 181 2.69 -33.26 -20.78
C PHE A 181 2.55 -32.06 -21.72
N THR A 182 3.62 -31.74 -22.45
CA THR A 182 3.59 -30.70 -23.51
C THR A 182 2.62 -31.02 -24.66
N THR A 183 2.22 -32.28 -24.83
CA THR A 183 1.29 -32.73 -25.88
C THR A 183 -0.16 -32.70 -25.45
N ASP A 184 -0.45 -32.31 -24.20
CA ASP A 184 -1.82 -32.29 -23.70
C ASP A 184 -2.59 -31.14 -24.33
N ASN A 185 -3.74 -31.48 -24.92
CA ASN A 185 -4.62 -30.48 -25.56
C ASN A 185 -5.37 -29.60 -24.55
N LYS A 186 -5.26 -29.88 -23.24
CA LYS A 186 -5.97 -29.16 -22.18
C LYS A 186 -4.99 -28.65 -21.13
N SER A 187 -4.96 -27.33 -20.93
CA SER A 187 -4.10 -26.70 -19.92
C SER A 187 -4.63 -26.86 -18.49
N LYS A 188 -5.93 -27.07 -18.31
CA LYS A 188 -6.55 -27.21 -16.98
C LYS A 188 -6.11 -28.50 -16.30
N VAL A 189 -5.39 -28.35 -15.18
CA VAL A 189 -4.86 -29.47 -14.39
C VAL A 189 -5.72 -29.76 -13.16
N ALA A 190 -6.19 -28.72 -12.47
CA ALA A 190 -6.95 -28.88 -11.23
C ALA A 190 -7.96 -27.75 -10.99
N SER A 191 -8.92 -27.99 -10.11
CA SER A 191 -9.83 -26.98 -9.58
C SER A 191 -9.97 -27.08 -8.06
N PHE A 192 -10.25 -25.94 -7.44
CA PHE A 192 -10.45 -25.73 -6.00
C PHE A 192 -11.79 -25.04 -5.81
N HIS A 193 -12.76 -25.74 -5.24
CA HIS A 193 -14.13 -25.25 -5.11
C HIS A 193 -14.46 -25.05 -3.64
N SER A 194 -14.59 -23.79 -3.24
CA SER A 194 -15.18 -23.41 -1.96
C SER A 194 -16.61 -22.95 -2.18
N LYS A 195 -17.28 -22.51 -1.11
CA LYS A 195 -18.69 -22.09 -1.12
C LYS A 195 -18.96 -20.97 -2.14
N ASP A 196 -18.13 -19.92 -2.09
CA ASP A 196 -18.37 -18.68 -2.84
C ASP A 196 -17.33 -18.43 -3.95
N ILE A 197 -16.20 -19.16 -3.92
CA ILE A 197 -15.09 -18.98 -4.86
C ILE A 197 -14.70 -20.33 -5.46
N GLN A 198 -14.53 -20.34 -6.78
CA GLN A 198 -14.01 -21.47 -7.54
C GLN A 198 -12.78 -21.02 -8.33
N LEU A 199 -11.65 -21.69 -8.11
CA LEU A 199 -10.41 -21.44 -8.82
C LEU A 199 -10.00 -22.66 -9.61
N GLN A 200 -9.31 -22.45 -10.73
CA GLN A 200 -8.63 -23.49 -11.48
C GLN A 200 -7.16 -23.14 -11.71
N LEU A 201 -6.34 -24.19 -11.73
CA LEU A 201 -4.95 -24.14 -12.11
C LEU A 201 -4.79 -24.66 -13.54
N ASP A 202 -4.24 -23.81 -14.40
CA ASP A 202 -3.77 -24.17 -15.72
C ASP A 202 -2.24 -24.24 -15.76
N VAL A 203 -1.72 -25.17 -16.56
CA VAL A 203 -0.30 -25.33 -16.82
C VAL A 203 -0.04 -25.29 -18.32
N ALA A 204 1.01 -24.57 -18.72
CA ALA A 204 1.51 -24.55 -20.09
C ALA A 204 3.01 -24.84 -20.08
N ILE A 205 3.47 -25.75 -20.94
CA ILE A 205 4.85 -26.22 -20.99
C ILE A 205 5.45 -25.89 -22.37
N GLU A 206 6.67 -25.36 -22.38
CA GLU A 206 7.45 -25.09 -23.59
C GLU A 206 8.69 -25.99 -23.63
N LYS A 207 9.01 -26.53 -24.80
CA LYS A 207 10.27 -27.27 -25.01
C LYS A 207 11.38 -26.27 -25.31
N GLY A 208 12.55 -26.44 -24.68
CA GLY A 208 13.72 -25.63 -24.99
C GLY A 208 14.22 -25.81 -26.43
N GLU A 209 15.01 -24.85 -26.92
CA GLU A 209 15.50 -24.79 -28.31
C GLU A 209 16.40 -25.97 -28.71
N ASN A 210 17.07 -26.63 -27.75
CA ASN A 210 18.02 -27.73 -27.99
C ASN A 210 17.64 -29.01 -27.21
N GLU A 211 16.99 -29.96 -27.90
CA GLU A 211 16.91 -31.43 -27.66
C GLU A 211 15.75 -32.11 -26.86
N THR A 212 15.31 -33.21 -27.50
CA THR A 212 14.65 -34.50 -27.12
C THR A 212 13.72 -34.70 -25.92
N SER A 213 13.75 -33.92 -24.83
CA SER A 213 12.94 -34.23 -23.63
C SER A 213 12.05 -33.06 -23.18
N CYS A 214 10.86 -33.40 -22.67
CA CYS A 214 9.85 -32.44 -22.24
C CYS A 214 9.77 -32.43 -20.72
N PRO A 215 9.61 -31.26 -20.07
CA PRO A 215 9.31 -31.23 -18.65
C PRO A 215 8.03 -32.05 -18.38
N LEU A 216 8.12 -32.96 -17.41
CA LEU A 216 6.97 -33.69 -16.88
C LEU A 216 6.66 -33.16 -15.49
N ILE A 217 5.39 -32.81 -15.28
CA ILE A 217 4.91 -32.38 -13.96
C ILE A 217 3.93 -33.42 -13.47
N THR A 218 4.19 -33.93 -12.26
CA THR A 218 3.27 -34.84 -11.57
C THR A 218 2.76 -34.15 -10.31
N PHE A 219 1.47 -33.83 -10.29
CA PHE A 219 0.81 -33.27 -9.12
C PHE A 219 0.25 -34.37 -8.25
N ARG A 220 0.40 -34.21 -6.94
CA ARG A 220 -0.30 -35.03 -5.94
C ARG A 220 -1.14 -34.13 -5.04
N LYS A 221 -2.33 -34.61 -4.69
CA LYS A 221 -3.14 -33.97 -3.65
C LYS A 221 -2.51 -34.24 -2.30
N GLU A 222 -2.41 -33.21 -1.47
CA GLU A 222 -1.86 -33.32 -0.12
C GLU A 222 -2.74 -32.54 0.85
N LYS A 223 -3.09 -33.14 1.98
CA LYS A 223 -3.79 -32.44 3.06
C LYS A 223 -2.78 -32.07 4.14
N ARG A 224 -2.74 -30.80 4.52
CA ARG A 224 -1.88 -30.29 5.60
C ARG A 224 -2.71 -29.92 6.82
N PRO A 225 -2.19 -30.10 8.04
CA PRO A 225 -2.82 -29.57 9.24
C PRO A 225 -3.00 -28.05 9.12
N GLY A 226 -4.14 -27.52 9.56
CA GLY A 226 -4.43 -26.08 9.55
C GLY A 226 -5.11 -25.55 8.29
N VAL A 227 -4.89 -26.16 7.13
CA VAL A 227 -5.55 -25.77 5.87
C VAL A 227 -6.87 -26.53 5.70
N ASN A 228 -7.95 -25.79 5.43
CA ASN A 228 -9.31 -26.33 5.29
C ASN A 228 -9.58 -26.98 3.92
N GLY A 229 -8.63 -27.76 3.41
CA GLY A 229 -8.78 -28.48 2.15
C GLY A 229 -7.49 -29.13 1.71
N GLU A 230 -7.57 -29.93 0.66
CA GLU A 230 -6.37 -30.46 0.00
C GLU A 230 -5.70 -29.37 -0.83
N GLY A 231 -4.38 -29.32 -0.83
CA GLY A 231 -3.60 -28.56 -1.80
C GLY A 231 -2.98 -29.48 -2.84
N LEU A 232 -2.18 -28.90 -3.72
CA LEU A 232 -1.38 -29.61 -4.70
C LEU A 232 0.10 -29.41 -4.42
N VAL A 233 0.87 -30.48 -4.59
CA VAL A 233 2.33 -30.42 -4.54
C VAL A 233 2.92 -31.15 -5.73
N ALA A 234 4.04 -30.65 -6.24
CA ALA A 234 4.82 -31.27 -7.30
C ALA A 234 6.31 -30.97 -7.10
N CYS A 235 7.16 -31.87 -7.59
CA CYS A 235 8.59 -31.63 -7.71
C CYS A 235 8.94 -31.79 -9.18
N ILE A 236 9.59 -30.79 -9.76
CA ILE A 236 9.93 -30.77 -11.18
C ILE A 236 11.44 -30.61 -11.34
N ARG A 237 11.98 -31.21 -12.39
CA ARG A 237 13.33 -30.91 -12.87
C ARG A 237 13.18 -30.11 -14.15
N ILE A 238 13.81 -28.93 -14.18
CA ILE A 238 13.80 -28.04 -15.35
C ILE A 238 15.22 -27.88 -15.87
N GLU A 239 15.38 -27.88 -17.19
CA GLU A 239 16.65 -27.79 -17.91
C GLU A 239 16.70 -26.53 -18.77
N GLU A 240 17.90 -26.09 -19.12
CA GLU A 240 18.17 -24.86 -19.87
C GLU A 240 17.25 -24.67 -21.08
N GLY A 241 16.62 -23.49 -21.15
CA GLY A 241 15.67 -23.10 -22.18
C GLY A 241 14.25 -23.64 -21.99
N GLN A 242 14.01 -24.56 -21.06
CA GLN A 242 12.64 -25.02 -20.77
C GLN A 242 11.87 -23.98 -19.96
N THR A 243 10.58 -23.87 -20.28
CA THR A 243 9.64 -22.98 -19.59
C THR A 243 8.41 -23.75 -19.13
N ILE A 244 7.95 -23.45 -17.92
CA ILE A 244 6.67 -23.92 -17.39
C ILE A 244 5.91 -22.73 -16.82
N SER A 245 4.68 -22.53 -17.25
CA SER A 245 3.82 -21.46 -16.74
C SER A 245 2.62 -22.02 -16.01
N PHE A 246 2.31 -21.40 -14.87
CA PHE A 246 1.15 -21.69 -14.04
C PHE A 246 0.20 -20.50 -14.06
N VAL A 247 -1.08 -20.76 -14.30
CA VAL A 247 -2.12 -19.72 -14.26
C VAL A 247 -3.19 -20.12 -13.27
N LEU A 248 -3.36 -19.33 -12.21
CA LEU A 248 -4.47 -19.44 -11.28
C LEU A 248 -5.55 -18.42 -11.68
N ARG A 249 -6.77 -18.89 -11.95
CA ARG A 249 -7.89 -18.06 -12.41
C ARG A 249 -9.22 -18.60 -11.90
N ASN A 250 -10.30 -17.84 -12.07
CA ASN A 250 -11.65 -18.34 -11.80
C ASN A 250 -11.92 -19.61 -12.60
N ASP A 251 -12.56 -20.60 -11.99
CA ASP A 251 -13.11 -21.75 -12.71
C ASP A 251 -14.51 -21.40 -13.23
N ILE A 252 -14.65 -21.24 -14.55
CA ILE A 252 -15.95 -21.01 -15.19
C ILE A 252 -16.12 -21.95 -16.39
N GLU A 253 -17.37 -22.34 -16.67
CA GLU A 253 -17.68 -23.33 -17.71
C GLU A 253 -17.27 -22.89 -19.13
N HIS A 254 -17.36 -21.59 -19.41
CA HIS A 254 -17.15 -21.04 -20.76
C HIS A 254 -16.11 -19.92 -20.75
N HIS A 255 -14.86 -20.30 -20.58
CA HIS A 255 -13.76 -19.36 -20.76
C HIS A 255 -13.59 -18.96 -22.23
N VAL A 256 -13.44 -17.65 -22.48
CA VAL A 256 -13.02 -17.12 -23.78
C VAL A 256 -11.69 -17.73 -24.23
N THR A 257 -10.81 -18.01 -23.27
CA THR A 257 -9.56 -18.75 -23.46
C THR A 257 -9.66 -20.05 -22.68
N GLU A 258 -10.14 -21.11 -23.34
CA GLU A 258 -10.28 -22.43 -22.72
C GLU A 258 -8.90 -23.02 -22.40
N ASN A 259 -8.01 -23.07 -23.40
CA ASN A 259 -6.66 -23.59 -23.30
C ASN A 259 -5.63 -22.47 -23.25
N ILE A 260 -4.78 -22.48 -22.23
CA ILE A 260 -3.66 -21.56 -22.06
C ILE A 260 -2.46 -22.11 -22.81
N THR A 261 -1.98 -21.37 -23.80
CA THR A 261 -0.76 -21.68 -24.55
C THR A 261 0.34 -20.67 -24.22
N ILE A 262 1.58 -20.98 -24.59
CA ILE A 262 2.71 -20.06 -24.45
C ILE A 262 2.46 -18.76 -25.22
N ASP A 263 1.98 -18.84 -26.47
CA ASP A 263 1.66 -17.65 -27.28
C ASP A 263 0.66 -16.71 -26.58
N VAL A 264 -0.34 -17.28 -25.90
CA VAL A 264 -1.31 -16.50 -25.12
C VAL A 264 -0.61 -15.80 -23.96
N LEU A 265 0.26 -16.50 -23.24
CA LEU A 265 0.99 -15.96 -22.10
C LEU A 265 2.00 -14.89 -22.49
N ASP A 266 2.73 -15.09 -23.59
CA ASP A 266 3.64 -14.12 -24.17
C ASP A 266 2.89 -12.83 -24.55
N ALA A 267 1.72 -12.98 -25.20
CA ALA A 267 0.87 -11.85 -25.52
C ALA A 267 0.39 -11.13 -24.26
N GLN A 268 -0.01 -11.85 -23.20
CA GLN A 268 -0.41 -11.23 -21.93
C GLN A 268 0.76 -10.51 -21.25
N GLN A 269 1.95 -11.10 -21.21
CA GLN A 269 3.14 -10.50 -20.62
C GLN A 269 3.54 -9.22 -21.37
N HIS A 270 3.58 -9.27 -22.71
CA HIS A 270 3.91 -8.12 -23.55
C HIS A 270 2.87 -6.99 -23.41
N SER A 271 1.58 -7.32 -23.41
CA SER A 271 0.48 -6.38 -23.19
C SER A 271 0.59 -5.69 -21.83
N THR A 272 0.91 -6.48 -20.79
CA THR A 272 1.12 -5.98 -19.43
C THR A 272 2.31 -5.06 -19.32
N GLN A 273 3.46 -5.44 -19.90
CA GLN A 273 4.65 -4.60 -19.93
C GLN A 273 4.38 -3.29 -20.68
N SER A 274 3.69 -3.36 -21.81
CA SER A 274 3.29 -2.20 -22.61
C SER A 274 2.38 -1.25 -21.83
N PHE A 275 1.40 -1.79 -21.08
CA PHE A 275 0.52 -1.00 -20.22
C PHE A 275 1.33 -0.18 -19.20
N TRP A 276 2.20 -0.84 -18.43
CA TRP A 276 2.99 -0.18 -17.39
C TRP A 276 4.01 0.80 -17.95
N TYR A 277 4.67 0.45 -19.05
CA TYR A 277 5.59 1.36 -19.75
C TYR A 277 4.86 2.63 -20.22
N ASN A 278 3.71 2.49 -20.86
CA ASN A 278 2.91 3.61 -21.34
C ASN A 278 2.38 4.47 -20.19
N PHE A 279 2.05 3.86 -19.05
CA PHE A 279 1.70 4.59 -17.84
C PHE A 279 2.87 5.45 -17.37
N ILE A 280 4.03 4.85 -17.07
CA ILE A 280 5.14 5.60 -16.46
C ILE A 280 5.79 6.61 -17.41
N ALA A 281 5.72 6.37 -18.73
CA ALA A 281 6.22 7.28 -19.75
C ALA A 281 5.54 8.67 -19.71
N GLN A 282 4.34 8.78 -19.13
CA GLN A 282 3.62 10.04 -18.96
C GLN A 282 4.24 10.95 -17.88
N SER A 283 5.10 10.40 -17.01
CA SER A 283 5.70 11.15 -15.91
C SER A 283 6.55 12.33 -16.40
N LYS A 284 6.18 13.51 -15.92
CA LYS A 284 6.91 14.78 -16.12
C LYS A 284 8.09 14.95 -15.17
N TYR A 285 8.26 14.05 -14.20
CA TYR A 285 9.39 14.11 -13.28
C TYR A 285 10.69 13.73 -14.01
N LYS A 286 11.68 14.63 -13.98
CA LYS A 286 13.04 14.46 -14.53
C LYS A 286 14.11 14.78 -13.50
N GLY A 287 13.76 14.60 -12.22
CA GLY A 287 14.60 14.90 -11.09
C GLY A 287 15.66 13.83 -10.81
N ARG A 288 16.48 14.03 -9.76
CA ARG A 288 17.59 13.13 -9.40
C ARG A 288 17.11 11.75 -8.96
N TRP A 289 15.99 11.68 -8.23
CA TRP A 289 15.44 10.43 -7.68
C TRP A 289 14.44 9.74 -8.62
N ARG A 290 14.69 9.79 -9.94
CA ARG A 290 13.74 9.34 -10.95
C ARG A 290 13.27 7.90 -10.76
N GLU A 291 14.17 7.00 -10.40
CA GLU A 291 13.86 5.57 -10.26
C GLU A 291 12.90 5.31 -9.10
N VAL A 292 13.21 5.84 -7.92
CA VAL A 292 12.40 5.70 -6.70
C VAL A 292 11.02 6.36 -6.86
N VAL A 293 10.97 7.56 -7.45
CA VAL A 293 9.71 8.24 -7.76
C VAL A 293 8.89 7.43 -8.77
N SER A 294 9.53 6.87 -9.80
CA SER A 294 8.83 6.07 -10.80
C SER A 294 8.24 4.78 -10.21
N ARG A 295 8.98 4.13 -9.31
CA ARG A 295 8.50 2.94 -8.60
C ARG A 295 7.34 3.28 -7.66
N SER A 296 7.44 4.36 -6.89
CA SER A 296 6.36 4.82 -6.01
C SER A 296 5.08 5.16 -6.79
N LEU A 297 5.21 5.80 -7.96
CA LEU A 297 4.08 6.08 -8.86
C LEU A 297 3.39 4.80 -9.36
N MET A 298 4.18 3.77 -9.71
CA MET A 298 3.65 2.47 -10.13
C MET A 298 2.94 1.74 -8.98
N ILE A 299 3.47 1.83 -7.76
CA ILE A 299 2.85 1.26 -6.55
C ILE A 299 1.49 1.93 -6.28
N LEU A 300 1.43 3.26 -6.30
CA LEU A 300 0.18 4.01 -6.17
C LEU A 300 -0.83 3.65 -7.27
N LYS A 301 -0.35 3.49 -8.52
CA LYS A 301 -1.20 3.06 -9.63
C LYS A 301 -1.76 1.65 -9.41
N MET A 302 -0.95 0.72 -8.89
CA MET A 302 -1.42 -0.62 -8.53
C MET A 302 -2.50 -0.59 -7.44
N MET A 303 -2.42 0.34 -6.47
CA MET A 303 -3.41 0.51 -5.40
C MET A 303 -4.64 1.35 -5.79
N THR A 304 -4.72 1.80 -7.05
CA THR A 304 -5.91 2.49 -7.56
C THR A 304 -6.88 1.45 -8.12
N TYR A 305 -8.11 1.39 -7.57
CA TYR A 305 -9.18 0.53 -8.09
C TYR A 305 -9.71 1.10 -9.41
N GLU A 306 -9.33 0.51 -10.54
CA GLU A 306 -9.65 1.04 -11.87
C GLU A 306 -11.14 1.30 -12.13
N PRO A 307 -12.08 0.43 -11.69
CA PRO A 307 -13.50 0.62 -12.00
C PRO A 307 -14.12 1.90 -11.45
N THR A 308 -13.64 2.39 -10.31
CA THR A 308 -14.21 3.58 -9.65
C THR A 308 -13.23 4.74 -9.57
N GLY A 309 -11.93 4.49 -9.56
CA GLY A 309 -10.90 5.48 -9.27
C GLY A 309 -10.55 5.60 -7.78
N ALA A 310 -11.17 4.79 -6.91
CA ALA A 310 -10.83 4.73 -5.48
C ALA A 310 -9.35 4.35 -5.28
N ILE A 311 -8.69 4.94 -4.29
CA ILE A 311 -7.29 4.62 -3.96
C ILE A 311 -7.29 4.04 -2.54
N ILE A 312 -6.84 2.80 -2.38
CA ILE A 312 -6.77 2.17 -1.06
C ILE A 312 -5.55 2.66 -0.28
N ALA A 313 -5.63 2.69 1.06
CA ALA A 313 -4.50 3.08 1.91
C ALA A 313 -3.36 2.05 1.86
N ALA A 314 -3.69 0.77 1.84
CA ALA A 314 -2.77 -0.33 1.55
C ALA A 314 -3.56 -1.57 1.07
N PRO A 315 -2.93 -2.51 0.36
CA PRO A 315 -3.60 -3.74 -0.05
C PRO A 315 -3.72 -4.80 1.06
N THR A 316 -3.00 -4.61 2.17
CA THR A 316 -2.95 -5.55 3.28
C THR A 316 -3.91 -5.18 4.40
N PHE A 317 -4.17 -6.15 5.27
CA PHE A 317 -4.86 -5.95 6.54
C PHE A 317 -4.09 -6.63 7.67
N SER A 318 -4.23 -6.12 8.88
CA SER A 318 -3.75 -6.72 10.13
C SER A 318 -2.24 -6.96 10.21
N ILE A 319 -1.45 -6.21 9.44
CA ILE A 319 -0.01 -6.18 9.67
C ILE A 319 0.26 -5.24 10.85
N PRO A 320 1.02 -5.67 11.87
CA PRO A 320 1.11 -4.97 13.13
C PRO A 320 2.01 -3.72 13.06
N GLU A 321 1.58 -2.62 13.70
CA GLU A 321 2.42 -1.44 13.99
C GLU A 321 3.54 -1.76 15.01
N ALA A 322 3.38 -2.83 15.80
CA ALA A 322 4.43 -3.37 16.67
C ALA A 322 4.25 -4.88 16.81
N ILE A 323 5.33 -5.66 16.67
CA ILE A 323 5.26 -7.13 16.79
C ILE A 323 4.74 -7.53 18.18
N GLY A 324 3.71 -8.38 18.21
CA GLY A 324 2.97 -8.77 19.41
C GLY A 324 1.96 -7.73 19.91
N GLY A 325 1.85 -6.59 19.22
CA GLY A 325 0.93 -5.50 19.54
C GLY A 325 -0.49 -5.73 19.01
N VAL A 326 -1.41 -4.89 19.51
CA VAL A 326 -2.85 -4.98 19.23
C VAL A 326 -3.33 -4.04 18.12
N ARG A 327 -2.44 -3.22 17.57
CA ARG A 327 -2.73 -2.20 16.54
C ARG A 327 -2.52 -2.81 15.15
N ASN A 328 -3.49 -3.62 14.76
CA ASN A 328 -3.47 -4.42 13.54
C ASN A 328 -4.79 -4.11 12.80
N TRP A 329 -4.72 -3.29 11.76
CA TRP A 329 -5.89 -2.69 11.11
C TRP A 329 -6.03 -3.11 9.65
N ASP A 330 -7.26 -3.09 9.13
CA ASP A 330 -7.53 -3.31 7.70
C ASP A 330 -7.46 -1.98 6.94
N TYR A 331 -6.55 -1.89 5.96
CA TYR A 331 -6.25 -0.67 5.20
C TYR A 331 -6.74 -0.72 3.74
N ARG A 332 -7.58 -1.71 3.39
CA ARG A 332 -8.04 -1.95 2.02
C ARG A 332 -9.16 -1.02 1.55
N PHE A 333 -9.35 0.11 2.24
CA PHE A 333 -10.39 1.11 2.01
C PHE A 333 -9.78 2.43 1.51
N SER A 334 -10.61 3.28 0.93
CA SER A 334 -10.22 4.62 0.46
C SER A 334 -10.49 5.66 1.55
N TRP A 335 -9.44 6.05 2.28
CA TRP A 335 -9.50 7.20 3.19
C TRP A 335 -9.53 8.50 2.41
N ILE A 336 -10.36 9.44 2.88
CA ILE A 336 -10.39 10.80 2.32
C ILE A 336 -9.03 11.46 2.46
N ARG A 337 -8.40 11.31 3.62
CA ARG A 337 -7.06 11.83 3.92
C ARG A 337 -6.04 11.39 2.89
N ASP A 338 -5.74 10.10 2.88
CA ASP A 338 -4.67 9.49 2.10
C ASP A 338 -4.80 9.84 0.63
N SER A 339 -6.03 9.75 0.13
CA SER A 339 -6.32 9.92 -1.28
C SER A 339 -6.38 11.40 -1.70
N SER A 340 -6.74 12.32 -0.81
CA SER A 340 -6.72 13.77 -1.10
C SER A 340 -5.32 14.30 -1.37
N PHE A 341 -4.31 13.81 -0.63
CA PHE A 341 -2.91 14.17 -0.86
C PHE A 341 -2.37 13.68 -2.23
N THR A 342 -2.96 12.63 -2.81
CA THR A 342 -2.54 12.11 -4.13
C THR A 342 -2.74 13.12 -5.26
N ILE A 343 -3.79 13.94 -5.19
CA ILE A 343 -4.27 14.72 -6.32
C ILE A 343 -3.27 15.78 -6.77
N TYR A 344 -2.64 16.46 -5.81
CA TYR A 344 -1.59 17.42 -6.10
C TYR A 344 -0.48 16.78 -6.93
N ILE A 345 0.02 15.64 -6.47
CA ILE A 345 1.18 14.96 -7.04
C ILE A 345 0.84 14.43 -8.43
N LEU A 346 -0.29 13.73 -8.58
CA LEU A 346 -0.74 13.19 -9.87
C LEU A 346 -0.84 14.30 -10.93
N LEU A 347 -1.49 15.42 -10.59
CA LEU A 347 -1.62 16.56 -11.51
C LEU A 347 -0.27 17.20 -11.86
N ARG A 348 0.63 17.37 -10.88
CA ARG A 348 1.96 17.97 -11.09
C ARG A 348 2.87 17.07 -11.91
N LEU A 349 2.77 15.76 -11.73
CA LEU A 349 3.59 14.77 -12.44
C LEU A 349 3.01 14.32 -13.78
N GLY A 350 1.80 14.75 -14.13
CA GLY A 350 1.21 14.55 -15.46
C GLY A 350 0.17 13.43 -15.56
N PHE A 351 -0.19 12.80 -14.45
CA PHE A 351 -1.15 11.71 -14.33
C PHE A 351 -2.57 12.26 -14.17
N LYS A 352 -3.04 12.96 -15.21
CA LYS A 352 -4.35 13.63 -15.18
C LYS A 352 -5.52 12.64 -15.15
N ALA A 353 -5.41 11.51 -15.86
CA ALA A 353 -6.49 10.53 -15.92
C ALA A 353 -6.74 9.90 -14.55
N GLU A 354 -5.68 9.60 -13.81
CA GLU A 354 -5.72 9.08 -12.45
C GLU A 354 -6.35 10.10 -11.49
N ALA A 355 -5.93 11.37 -11.59
CA ALA A 355 -6.52 12.44 -10.80
C ALA A 355 -8.01 12.67 -11.12
N ASP A 356 -8.37 12.62 -12.40
CA ASP A 356 -9.77 12.77 -12.83
C ASP A 356 -10.64 11.63 -12.28
N ALA A 357 -10.17 10.37 -12.36
CA ALA A 357 -10.90 9.21 -11.87
C ALA A 357 -11.15 9.28 -10.35
N TYR A 358 -10.11 9.58 -9.56
CA TYR A 358 -10.30 9.72 -8.11
C TYR A 358 -11.21 10.92 -7.76
N MET A 359 -11.08 12.05 -8.45
CA MET A 359 -11.96 13.19 -8.18
C MET A 359 -13.41 12.90 -8.53
N GLU A 360 -13.68 12.13 -9.60
CA GLU A 360 -15.03 11.68 -9.94
C GLU A 360 -15.59 10.77 -8.84
N PHE A 361 -14.80 9.80 -8.33
CA PHE A 361 -15.17 8.97 -7.19
C PHE A 361 -15.53 9.78 -5.94
N ILE A 362 -14.62 10.64 -5.47
CA ILE A 362 -14.82 11.33 -4.18
C ILE A 362 -15.88 12.43 -4.27
N MET A 363 -15.99 13.14 -5.40
CA MET A 363 -17.02 14.16 -5.58
C MET A 363 -18.42 13.54 -5.61
N GLU A 364 -18.59 12.35 -6.18
CA GLU A 364 -19.86 11.64 -6.13
C GLU A 364 -20.25 11.31 -4.68
N ARG A 365 -19.31 10.77 -3.89
CA ARG A 365 -19.55 10.45 -2.47
C ARG A 365 -19.87 11.69 -1.65
N PHE A 366 -19.16 12.79 -1.90
CA PHE A 366 -19.36 14.06 -1.23
C PHE A 366 -20.76 14.66 -1.41
N VAL A 367 -21.39 14.42 -2.57
CA VAL A 367 -22.75 14.89 -2.86
C VAL A 367 -23.81 13.99 -2.20
N HIS A 368 -23.53 12.70 -2.01
CA HIS A 368 -24.55 11.69 -1.68
C HIS A 368 -24.41 10.99 -0.32
N SER A 369 -23.23 10.99 0.30
CA SER A 369 -22.89 10.06 1.38
C SER A 369 -22.68 10.76 2.72
N ARG A 370 -23.59 11.66 3.11
CA ARG A 370 -23.51 12.34 4.41
C ARG A 370 -24.17 11.52 5.52
N GLY A 371 -23.58 11.58 6.70
CA GLY A 371 -24.15 11.03 7.92
C GLY A 371 -25.45 11.75 8.32
N PRO A 372 -26.25 11.16 9.24
CA PRO A 372 -27.48 11.77 9.74
C PRO A 372 -27.28 13.14 10.39
N ASP A 373 -26.09 13.38 10.95
CA ASP A 373 -25.66 14.65 11.55
C ASP A 373 -25.17 15.68 10.51
N GLY A 374 -25.03 15.29 9.24
CA GLY A 374 -24.48 16.11 8.17
C GLY A 374 -22.97 15.95 7.97
N GLY A 375 -22.29 15.16 8.81
CA GLY A 375 -20.86 14.88 8.71
C GLY A 375 -20.51 13.97 7.54
N LEU A 376 -19.26 14.00 7.11
CA LEU A 376 -18.74 13.14 6.05
C LEU A 376 -18.07 11.89 6.66
N PRO A 377 -18.35 10.68 6.15
CA PRO A 377 -17.59 9.48 6.49
C PRO A 377 -16.11 9.66 6.18
N ILE A 378 -15.23 9.18 7.05
CA ILE A 378 -13.78 9.38 6.90
C ILE A 378 -13.15 8.50 5.82
N MET A 379 -13.81 7.38 5.48
CA MET A 379 -13.34 6.40 4.50
C MET A 379 -14.52 5.72 3.80
N PHE A 380 -14.24 5.08 2.67
CA PHE A 380 -15.21 4.34 1.88
C PHE A 380 -14.64 3.01 1.38
N THR A 381 -15.50 2.03 1.09
CA THR A 381 -15.12 0.85 0.30
C THR A 381 -14.64 1.26 -1.09
N ILE A 382 -14.03 0.34 -1.84
CA ILE A 382 -13.60 0.61 -3.23
C ILE A 382 -14.79 0.94 -4.17
N ARG A 383 -16.02 0.63 -3.73
CA ARG A 383 -17.28 0.94 -4.43
C ARG A 383 -17.98 2.19 -3.88
N GLY A 384 -17.52 2.70 -2.74
CA GLY A 384 -18.06 3.90 -2.12
C GLY A 384 -19.09 3.67 -1.03
N GLU A 385 -19.25 2.44 -0.55
CA GLU A 385 -20.12 2.17 0.60
C GLU A 385 -19.47 2.68 1.89
N THR A 386 -20.31 2.95 2.90
CA THR A 386 -19.89 3.51 4.20
C THR A 386 -20.05 2.52 5.35
N ASP A 387 -20.70 1.38 5.12
CA ASP A 387 -20.84 0.32 6.11
C ASP A 387 -19.60 -0.59 6.06
N ILE A 388 -18.72 -0.41 7.04
CA ILE A 388 -17.42 -1.10 7.12
C ILE A 388 -17.28 -1.72 8.52
N PRO A 389 -18.04 -2.77 8.84
CA PRO A 389 -18.02 -3.37 10.16
C PRO A 389 -16.66 -4.01 10.46
N GLU A 390 -16.10 -3.68 11.62
CA GLU A 390 -14.87 -4.30 12.12
C GLU A 390 -15.19 -5.68 12.72
N LEU A 391 -14.50 -6.71 12.23
CA LEU A 391 -14.63 -8.09 12.72
C LEU A 391 -13.25 -8.64 13.05
N THR A 392 -13.17 -9.43 14.10
CA THR A 392 -11.95 -10.16 14.46
C THR A 392 -11.96 -11.58 13.86
N LEU A 393 -10.81 -12.03 13.39
CA LEU A 393 -10.52 -13.36 12.89
C LEU A 393 -9.77 -14.16 13.95
N ASP A 394 -10.47 -14.61 15.01
CA ASP A 394 -9.86 -15.28 16.17
C ASP A 394 -9.16 -16.61 15.84
N HIS A 395 -9.43 -17.17 14.66
CA HIS A 395 -8.83 -18.41 14.19
C HIS A 395 -7.43 -18.23 13.61
N LEU A 396 -7.00 -17.00 13.28
CA LEU A 396 -5.66 -16.70 12.76
C LEU A 396 -4.76 -16.17 13.88
N GLU A 397 -3.51 -16.62 13.93
CA GLU A 397 -2.55 -16.19 14.96
C GLU A 397 -2.07 -14.73 14.77
N GLY A 398 -2.10 -14.22 13.54
CA GLY A 398 -1.58 -12.91 13.15
C GLY A 398 -0.08 -12.90 12.87
N TYR A 399 0.42 -11.89 12.13
CA TYR A 399 1.83 -11.86 11.71
C TYR A 399 2.75 -11.94 12.92
N ARG A 400 3.59 -12.99 12.98
CA ARG A 400 4.49 -13.30 14.11
C ARG A 400 3.78 -13.32 15.47
N GLY A 401 2.54 -13.82 15.50
CA GLY A 401 1.71 -13.92 16.71
C GLY A 401 1.06 -12.60 17.15
N SER A 402 1.04 -11.59 16.29
CA SER A 402 0.45 -10.28 16.60
C SER A 402 -1.07 -10.33 16.43
N SER A 403 -1.79 -10.33 17.54
CA SER A 403 -3.25 -10.45 17.59
C SER A 403 -3.89 -9.19 18.20
N PRO A 404 -5.17 -8.89 17.90
CA PRO A 404 -6.08 -9.64 17.04
C PRO A 404 -5.84 -9.38 15.55
N VAL A 405 -6.29 -10.31 14.70
CA VAL A 405 -6.41 -10.09 13.24
C VAL A 405 -7.79 -9.51 12.95
N ARG A 406 -7.86 -8.32 12.36
CA ARG A 406 -9.08 -7.59 12.02
C ARG A 406 -9.30 -7.47 10.52
N ILE A 407 -10.56 -7.56 10.13
CA ILE A 407 -11.07 -7.15 8.81
C ILE A 407 -12.13 -6.07 9.00
N GLY A 408 -12.28 -5.18 8.04
CA GLY A 408 -13.05 -3.95 8.25
C GLY A 408 -12.31 -2.99 9.19
N ASN A 409 -12.91 -1.83 9.47
CA ASN A 409 -12.22 -0.81 10.24
C ASN A 409 -13.18 0.02 11.09
N GLY A 410 -13.04 -0.08 12.41
CA GLY A 410 -13.89 0.61 13.37
C GLY A 410 -13.75 2.14 13.31
N ALA A 411 -12.67 2.64 12.70
CA ALA A 411 -12.50 4.06 12.48
C ALA A 411 -13.55 4.65 11.52
N ALA A 412 -14.29 3.83 10.77
CA ALA A 412 -15.40 4.30 9.94
C ALA A 412 -16.45 5.13 10.72
N PHE A 413 -16.54 4.95 12.04
CA PHE A 413 -17.44 5.68 12.93
C PHE A 413 -16.74 6.78 13.76
N HIS A 414 -15.45 7.02 13.54
CA HIS A 414 -14.70 8.07 14.23
C HIS A 414 -15.07 9.46 13.71
N GLN A 415 -15.00 10.45 14.60
CA GLN A 415 -15.12 11.86 14.25
C GLN A 415 -13.71 12.42 14.08
N GLN A 416 -13.32 12.63 12.82
CA GLN A 416 -12.09 13.31 12.41
C GLN A 416 -12.50 14.57 11.68
N PHE A 417 -11.98 15.73 12.11
CA PHE A 417 -12.36 17.01 11.51
C PHE A 417 -11.33 17.51 10.50
N ASP A 418 -10.13 16.94 10.51
CA ASP A 418 -9.07 17.21 9.53
C ASP A 418 -9.47 16.87 8.09
N ILE A 419 -10.31 15.85 7.89
CA ILE A 419 -10.76 15.42 6.55
C ILE A 419 -11.40 16.53 5.71
N TYR A 420 -12.03 17.52 6.37
CA TYR A 420 -12.68 18.63 5.67
C TYR A 420 -11.63 19.55 5.03
N GLY A 421 -10.50 19.77 5.70
CA GLY A 421 -9.39 20.54 5.17
C GLY A 421 -8.71 19.84 4.01
N GLU A 422 -8.41 18.56 4.19
CA GLU A 422 -7.73 17.73 3.19
C GLU A 422 -8.55 17.64 1.90
N LEU A 423 -9.85 17.39 2.03
CA LEU A 423 -10.77 17.33 0.90
C LEU A 423 -10.89 18.67 0.20
N MET A 424 -11.04 19.76 0.96
CA MET A 424 -11.14 21.10 0.39
C MET A 424 -9.84 21.54 -0.31
N ASP A 425 -8.68 21.10 0.17
CA ASP A 425 -7.40 21.30 -0.50
C ASP A 425 -7.34 20.52 -1.83
N ALA A 426 -7.77 19.25 -1.84
CA ALA A 426 -7.87 18.46 -3.07
C ALA A 426 -8.82 19.09 -4.10
N ILE A 427 -10.02 19.52 -3.70
CA ILE A 427 -10.99 20.21 -4.57
C ILE A 427 -10.40 21.51 -5.12
N TYR A 428 -9.73 22.31 -4.26
CA TYR A 428 -9.09 23.55 -4.69
C TYR A 428 -7.97 23.32 -5.71
N LEU A 429 -7.11 22.34 -5.46
CA LEU A 429 -6.00 21.99 -6.35
C LEU A 429 -6.50 21.40 -7.66
N TYR A 430 -7.54 20.56 -7.63
CA TYR A 430 -8.19 20.05 -8.82
C TYR A 430 -8.83 21.16 -9.65
N ASN A 431 -9.53 22.12 -9.03
CA ASN A 431 -10.04 23.30 -9.73
C ASN A 431 -8.91 24.18 -10.33
N LYS A 432 -7.71 24.12 -9.75
CA LYS A 432 -6.57 24.92 -10.19
C LYS A 432 -5.79 24.28 -11.33
N TYR A 433 -5.59 22.98 -11.29
CA TYR A 433 -4.70 22.26 -12.21
C TYR A 433 -5.40 21.16 -13.04
N GLY A 434 -6.57 20.69 -12.60
CA GLY A 434 -7.43 19.69 -13.24
C GLY A 434 -8.63 20.32 -13.96
N LYS A 435 -9.85 19.83 -13.68
CA LYS A 435 -11.10 20.36 -14.26
C LYS A 435 -11.74 21.42 -13.33
N PRO A 436 -12.40 22.45 -13.88
CA PRO A 436 -13.16 23.41 -13.07
C PRO A 436 -14.27 22.72 -12.27
N VAL A 437 -14.50 23.19 -11.03
CA VAL A 437 -15.54 22.65 -10.16
C VAL A 437 -16.95 22.92 -10.73
N PRO A 438 -17.81 21.89 -10.87
CA PRO A 438 -19.21 22.04 -11.30
C PRO A 438 -20.11 22.73 -10.26
N TRP A 439 -21.28 23.18 -10.70
CA TRP A 439 -22.27 23.83 -9.82
C TRP A 439 -22.76 22.94 -8.69
N ASP A 440 -23.08 21.67 -8.96
CA ASP A 440 -23.60 20.75 -7.92
C ASP A 440 -22.55 20.44 -6.86
N VAL A 441 -21.29 20.27 -7.27
CA VAL A 441 -20.16 20.13 -6.34
C VAL A 441 -20.00 21.41 -5.51
N TRP A 442 -20.12 22.59 -6.10
CA TRP A 442 -20.07 23.85 -5.34
C TRP A 442 -21.21 23.96 -4.30
N LYS A 443 -22.43 23.55 -4.64
CA LYS A 443 -23.54 23.51 -3.66
C LYS A 443 -23.19 22.60 -2.48
N ALA A 444 -22.66 21.41 -2.76
CA ALA A 444 -22.22 20.48 -1.72
C ALA A 444 -21.08 21.05 -0.87
N VAL A 445 -20.13 21.78 -1.48
CA VAL A 445 -19.05 22.47 -0.76
C VAL A 445 -19.61 23.48 0.23
N ARG A 446 -20.63 24.24 -0.16
CA ARG A 446 -21.27 25.19 0.76
C ARG A 446 -21.93 24.51 1.94
N GLU A 447 -22.70 23.47 1.67
CA GLU A 447 -23.40 22.74 2.73
C GLU A 447 -22.41 22.12 3.73
N ILE A 448 -21.26 21.62 3.26
CA ILE A 448 -20.23 21.06 4.12
C ILE A 448 -19.49 22.12 4.91
N LEU A 449 -19.12 23.25 4.30
CA LEU A 449 -18.52 24.34 5.08
C LEU A 449 -19.50 24.96 6.07
N ASP A 450 -20.80 24.96 5.76
CA ASP A 450 -21.85 25.37 6.69
C ASP A 450 -22.02 24.37 7.84
N TYR A 451 -21.85 23.07 7.60
CA TYR A 451 -21.72 22.06 8.67
C TYR A 451 -20.44 22.25 9.48
N VAL A 452 -19.31 22.55 8.84
CA VAL A 452 -18.04 22.79 9.56
C VAL A 452 -18.16 23.97 10.53
N LEU A 453 -18.97 24.99 10.20
CA LEU A 453 -19.27 26.09 11.15
C LEU A 453 -19.91 25.59 12.46
N THR A 454 -20.62 24.46 12.47
CA THR A 454 -21.32 23.96 13.67
C THR A 454 -20.45 23.14 14.59
N ILE A 455 -19.27 22.69 14.13
CA ILE A 455 -18.36 21.80 14.86
C ILE A 455 -17.03 22.48 15.24
N LEU A 456 -16.92 23.80 15.05
CA LEU A 456 -15.65 24.54 15.24
C LEU A 456 -15.04 24.40 16.64
N ASP A 457 -15.89 24.26 17.66
CA ASP A 457 -15.50 24.19 19.07
C ASP A 457 -15.62 22.77 19.64
N ASP A 458 -15.87 21.79 18.78
CA ASP A 458 -15.97 20.39 19.18
C ASP A 458 -14.57 19.72 19.10
N PRO A 459 -14.24 18.84 20.05
CA PRO A 459 -13.00 18.06 20.00
C PRO A 459 -13.15 16.85 19.07
N ASP A 460 -12.05 16.40 18.45
CA ASP A 460 -12.02 15.31 17.48
C ASP A 460 -10.90 14.30 17.77
N MET A 461 -10.72 13.31 16.90
CA MET A 461 -9.71 12.25 17.04
C MET A 461 -8.45 12.44 16.17
N SER A 462 -8.41 13.51 15.35
CA SER A 462 -7.31 13.87 14.46
C SER A 462 -6.81 12.77 13.51
N ILE A 463 -5.70 13.07 12.83
CA ILE A 463 -5.06 12.21 11.82
C ILE A 463 -4.60 10.85 12.36
N TRP A 464 -4.21 10.78 13.62
CA TRP A 464 -3.71 9.56 14.25
C TRP A 464 -4.79 8.68 14.87
N GLU A 465 -6.06 9.11 14.75
CA GLU A 465 -7.22 8.36 15.21
C GLU A 465 -7.11 7.95 16.69
N VAL A 466 -6.69 8.91 17.53
CA VAL A 466 -6.46 8.74 18.97
C VAL A 466 -7.76 8.27 19.63
N ARG A 467 -7.90 6.94 19.78
CA ARG A 467 -9.15 6.33 20.25
C ARG A 467 -9.40 6.77 21.69
N ASN A 468 -10.65 7.11 22.00
CA ASN A 468 -11.14 7.45 23.35
C ASN A 468 -10.61 8.76 23.99
N ASN A 469 -9.86 9.60 23.28
CA ASN A 469 -9.40 10.89 23.81
C ASN A 469 -9.59 12.01 22.79
N LYS A 470 -10.83 12.51 22.68
CA LYS A 470 -11.14 13.66 21.82
C LYS A 470 -10.53 14.93 22.40
N GLN A 471 -9.77 15.66 21.60
CA GLN A 471 -9.11 16.91 21.99
C GLN A 471 -9.18 17.94 20.86
N HIS A 472 -8.78 19.18 21.14
CA HIS A 472 -8.56 20.18 20.11
C HIS A 472 -7.15 20.02 19.54
N PHE A 473 -6.98 19.07 18.64
CA PHE A 473 -5.69 18.80 18.01
C PHE A 473 -5.28 19.96 17.09
N THR A 474 -4.06 20.43 17.25
CA THR A 474 -3.51 21.55 16.47
C THR A 474 -3.55 21.24 14.98
N TYR A 475 -3.29 19.97 14.58
CA TYR A 475 -3.41 19.52 13.20
C TYR A 475 -4.84 19.67 12.66
N SER A 476 -5.83 19.16 13.38
CA SER A 476 -7.24 19.25 13.00
C SER A 476 -7.69 20.70 12.85
N GLN A 477 -7.27 21.57 13.77
CA GLN A 477 -7.55 23.01 13.72
C GLN A 477 -6.91 23.69 12.50
N ILE A 478 -5.66 23.34 12.15
CA ILE A 478 -5.02 23.81 10.91
C ILE A 478 -5.83 23.35 9.70
N MET A 479 -6.29 22.10 9.66
CA MET A 479 -7.07 21.61 8.52
C MET A 479 -8.49 22.21 8.44
N LEU A 480 -9.14 22.50 9.57
CA LEU A 480 -10.37 23.27 9.58
C LEU A 480 -10.15 24.70 9.01
N TRP A 481 -9.03 25.33 9.34
CA TRP A 481 -8.64 26.59 8.71
C TRP A 481 -8.44 26.43 7.19
N VAL A 482 -7.79 25.35 6.74
CA VAL A 482 -7.62 25.05 5.31
C VAL A 482 -8.99 24.93 4.63
N ALA A 483 -9.96 24.26 5.26
CA ALA A 483 -11.30 24.10 4.70
C ALA A 483 -11.93 25.44 4.32
N PHE A 484 -11.95 26.41 5.25
CA PHE A 484 -12.50 27.74 4.98
C PHE A 484 -11.64 28.57 4.03
N ASP A 485 -10.30 28.56 4.17
CA ASP A 485 -9.43 29.31 3.26
C ASP A 485 -9.61 28.84 1.81
N ARG A 486 -9.66 27.52 1.58
CA ARG A 486 -9.87 26.97 0.23
C ARG A 486 -11.27 27.23 -0.29
N GLY A 487 -12.30 27.15 0.57
CA GLY A 487 -13.68 27.53 0.22
C GLY A 487 -13.79 28.98 -0.24
N LEU A 488 -13.19 29.91 0.50
CA LEU A 488 -13.17 31.34 0.15
C LEU A 488 -12.39 31.60 -1.14
N ARG A 489 -11.21 30.99 -1.32
CA ARG A 489 -10.44 31.12 -2.56
C ARG A 489 -11.18 30.57 -3.78
N LEU A 490 -11.92 29.47 -3.62
CA LEU A 490 -12.77 28.93 -4.68
C LEU A 490 -13.91 29.88 -5.02
N ALA A 491 -14.60 30.43 -4.01
CA ALA A 491 -15.66 31.41 -4.20
C ALA A 491 -15.17 32.63 -4.99
N ASP A 492 -14.02 33.18 -4.60
CA ASP A 492 -13.44 34.37 -5.24
C ASP A 492 -12.95 34.08 -6.65
N LYS A 493 -12.24 32.96 -6.85
CA LYS A 493 -11.67 32.61 -8.17
C LYS A 493 -12.74 32.35 -9.24
N ARG A 494 -13.91 31.86 -8.84
CA ARG A 494 -15.01 31.46 -9.75
C ARG A 494 -16.20 32.42 -9.70
N CYS A 495 -16.16 33.44 -8.85
CA CYS A 495 -17.30 34.30 -8.52
C CYS A 495 -18.53 33.49 -8.11
N PHE A 496 -18.34 32.41 -7.34
CA PHE A 496 -19.45 31.56 -6.94
C PHE A 496 -20.31 32.20 -5.84
N PRO A 497 -21.64 32.02 -5.85
CA PRO A 497 -22.51 32.47 -4.77
C PRO A 497 -22.15 31.82 -3.43
N CYS A 498 -21.83 32.63 -2.43
CA CYS A 498 -21.50 32.19 -1.07
C CYS A 498 -22.29 33.04 -0.05
N PRO A 499 -23.51 32.62 0.33
CA PRO A 499 -24.35 33.39 1.25
C PRO A 499 -23.71 33.59 2.63
N ASN A 500 -23.05 32.56 3.16
CA ASN A 500 -22.38 32.58 4.46
C ASN A 500 -20.91 33.07 4.39
N ARG A 501 -20.52 33.79 3.33
CA ARG A 501 -19.12 34.22 3.11
C ARG A 501 -18.52 34.96 4.31
N ALA A 502 -19.29 35.84 4.94
CA ALA A 502 -18.83 36.59 6.12
C ALA A 502 -18.51 35.66 7.30
N LYS A 503 -19.36 34.67 7.57
CA LYS A 503 -19.14 33.67 8.62
C LYS A 503 -17.93 32.79 8.34
N TRP A 504 -17.71 32.40 7.07
CA TRP A 504 -16.54 31.63 6.68
C TRP A 504 -15.23 32.41 6.87
N MET A 505 -15.26 33.72 6.58
CA MET A 505 -14.11 34.60 6.85
C MET A 505 -13.83 34.71 8.35
N GLU A 506 -14.87 34.94 9.15
CA GLU A 506 -14.76 35.01 10.61
C GLU A 506 -14.23 33.70 11.20
N ALA A 507 -14.77 32.55 10.78
CA ALA A 507 -14.30 31.23 11.20
C ALA A 507 -12.83 30.99 10.84
N ARG A 508 -12.44 31.28 9.58
CA ARG A 508 -11.04 31.17 9.14
C ARG A 508 -10.11 32.00 10.04
N ASP A 509 -10.46 33.27 10.26
CA ASP A 509 -9.59 34.19 11.01
C ASP A 509 -9.53 33.79 12.49
N SER A 510 -10.66 33.43 13.10
CA SER A 510 -10.73 32.97 14.49
C SER A 510 -9.95 31.68 14.73
N ILE A 511 -10.08 30.68 13.85
CA ILE A 511 -9.30 29.44 13.96
C ILE A 511 -7.80 29.73 13.85
N TYR A 512 -7.40 30.61 12.94
CA TYR A 512 -5.99 30.99 12.77
C TYR A 512 -5.42 31.58 14.07
N GLU A 513 -6.08 32.59 14.64
CA GLU A 513 -5.65 33.20 15.90
C GLU A 513 -5.63 32.16 17.03
N ARG A 514 -6.66 31.32 17.14
CA ARG A 514 -6.73 30.26 18.16
C ARG A 514 -5.56 29.28 18.08
N VAL A 515 -5.20 28.82 16.88
CA VAL A 515 -4.03 27.94 16.69
C VAL A 515 -2.74 28.65 17.07
N MET A 516 -2.60 29.93 16.75
CA MET A 516 -1.37 30.68 17.05
C MET A 516 -1.23 31.00 18.54
N GLU A 517 -2.34 31.24 19.24
CA GLU A 517 -2.37 31.53 20.69
C GLU A 517 -2.28 30.25 21.54
N GLN A 518 -3.04 29.22 21.17
CA GLN A 518 -3.21 28.02 22.01
C GLN A 518 -2.35 26.85 21.54
N GLY A 519 -2.15 26.71 20.22
CA GLY A 519 -1.36 25.63 19.62
C GLY A 519 0.15 25.85 19.68
N TYR A 520 0.63 27.07 19.95
CA TYR A 520 2.05 27.35 20.16
C TYR A 520 2.38 27.48 21.66
N ASN A 521 3.40 26.74 22.11
CA ASN A 521 3.93 26.87 23.46
C ASN A 521 5.16 27.79 23.45
N GLU A 522 5.05 28.96 24.09
CA GLU A 522 6.12 29.96 24.16
C GLU A 522 7.34 29.52 24.99
N GLU A 523 7.13 28.72 26.03
CA GLU A 523 8.20 28.19 26.89
C GLU A 523 9.02 27.13 26.15
N MET A 524 8.33 26.16 25.53
CA MET A 524 8.98 25.12 24.73
C MET A 524 9.47 25.62 23.37
N LYS A 525 8.94 26.76 22.91
CA LYS A 525 9.16 27.35 21.59
C LYS A 525 8.80 26.41 20.45
N CYS A 526 7.68 25.70 20.57
CA CYS A 526 7.20 24.82 19.51
C CYS A 526 5.68 24.74 19.50
N PHE A 527 5.12 24.38 18.35
CA PHE A 527 3.73 23.94 18.28
C PHE A 527 3.54 22.61 19.00
N VAL A 528 2.40 22.43 19.64
CA VAL A 528 2.05 21.25 20.45
C VAL A 528 1.00 20.39 19.74
N GLN A 529 0.84 19.16 20.19
CA GLN A 529 -0.12 18.21 19.63
C GLN A 529 -1.57 18.71 19.71
N SER A 530 -1.99 19.18 20.88
CA SER A 530 -3.34 19.68 21.14
C SER A 530 -3.32 20.82 22.15
N PHE A 531 -4.41 21.58 22.22
CA PHE A 531 -4.54 22.70 23.16
C PHE A 531 -4.55 22.23 24.62
N GLU A 532 -5.04 21.02 24.86
CA GLU A 532 -5.07 20.34 26.15
C GLU A 532 -3.70 19.76 26.54
N SER A 533 -2.94 19.24 25.57
CA SER A 533 -1.64 18.59 25.80
C SER A 533 -0.47 19.52 25.47
N ARG A 534 -0.33 20.60 26.26
CA ARG A 534 0.63 21.70 26.01
C ARG A 534 2.12 21.34 26.05
N THR A 535 2.49 20.12 26.39
CA THR A 535 3.89 19.66 26.43
C THR A 535 4.21 18.55 25.44
N MET A 536 3.23 18.12 24.65
CA MET A 536 3.39 17.03 23.70
C MET A 536 3.73 17.58 22.32
N LEU A 537 4.77 17.05 21.69
CA LEU A 537 5.13 17.35 20.31
C LEU A 537 4.42 16.37 19.36
N ASP A 538 4.04 16.85 18.19
CA ASP A 538 3.45 16.01 17.14
C ASP A 538 4.07 16.38 15.78
N SER A 539 4.48 15.38 15.02
CA SER A 539 5.09 15.57 13.70
C SER A 539 4.08 15.92 12.62
N SER A 540 2.78 15.73 12.84
CA SER A 540 1.72 16.18 11.92
C SER A 540 1.76 17.69 11.65
N ILE A 541 2.31 18.49 12.57
CA ILE A 541 2.51 19.94 12.41
C ILE A 541 3.43 20.29 11.24
N LEU A 542 4.28 19.37 10.79
CA LEU A 542 5.15 19.56 9.64
C LEU A 542 4.37 19.86 8.36
N ILE A 543 3.07 19.58 8.31
CA ILE A 543 2.15 19.94 7.22
C ILE A 543 1.92 21.46 7.10
N ALA A 544 2.08 22.22 8.18
CA ALA A 544 1.66 23.63 8.25
C ALA A 544 2.20 24.51 7.10
N PRO A 545 3.50 24.45 6.71
CA PRO A 545 4.00 25.18 5.53
C PRO A 545 3.60 24.54 4.19
N LEU A 546 3.21 23.26 4.16
CA LEU A 546 2.77 22.57 2.95
C LEU A 546 1.39 23.08 2.53
N VAL A 547 0.50 23.33 3.51
CA VAL A 547 -0.85 23.88 3.31
C VAL A 547 -0.92 25.41 3.40
N PHE A 548 0.22 26.09 3.49
CA PHE A 548 0.33 27.55 3.58
C PHE A 548 -0.31 28.16 4.83
N PHE A 549 -0.40 27.41 5.93
CA PHE A 549 -0.84 27.94 7.21
C PHE A 549 0.24 28.85 7.83
N VAL A 550 1.48 28.39 7.86
CA VAL A 550 2.62 29.15 8.39
C VAL A 550 3.69 29.36 7.32
N SER A 551 4.39 30.49 7.36
CA SER A 551 5.56 30.71 6.52
C SER A 551 6.65 29.67 6.87
N PRO A 552 7.33 29.06 5.87
CA PRO A 552 8.39 28.09 6.14
C PRO A 552 9.61 28.69 6.84
N CYS A 553 9.74 30.03 6.89
CA CYS A 553 10.79 30.74 7.62
C CYS A 553 10.28 31.45 8.89
N ASP A 554 9.04 31.21 9.32
CA ASP A 554 8.54 31.76 10.57
C ASP A 554 9.36 31.22 11.76
N PRO A 555 9.90 32.06 12.66
CA PRO A 555 10.69 31.61 13.80
C PRO A 555 10.00 30.55 14.66
N ARG A 556 8.66 30.60 14.81
CA ARG A 556 7.88 29.61 15.57
C ARG A 556 7.93 28.24 14.89
N PHE A 557 7.81 28.21 13.57
CA PHE A 557 7.91 26.99 12.79
C PHE A 557 9.35 26.45 12.76
N LEU A 558 10.34 27.32 12.57
CA LEU A 558 11.75 26.92 12.58
C LEU A 558 12.17 26.32 13.92
N ASN A 559 11.74 26.90 15.04
CA ASN A 559 12.00 26.33 16.37
C ASN A 559 11.28 24.98 16.55
N THR A 560 10.06 24.83 16.03
CA THR A 560 9.34 23.55 16.02
C THR A 560 10.10 22.49 15.21
N LEU A 561 10.61 22.87 14.04
CA LEU A 561 11.43 22.01 13.17
C LEU A 561 12.70 21.56 13.90
N ASP A 562 13.44 22.49 14.50
CA ASP A 562 14.65 22.21 15.27
C ASP A 562 14.34 21.31 16.49
N ARG A 563 13.15 21.44 17.11
CA ARG A 563 12.69 20.57 18.20
C ARG A 563 12.37 19.15 17.72
N VAL A 564 11.60 18.99 16.64
CA VAL A 564 11.29 17.67 16.05
C VAL A 564 12.57 16.90 15.71
N LEU A 565 13.59 17.63 15.24
CA LEU A 565 14.90 17.12 14.84
C LEU A 565 15.78 16.63 16.01
N LEU A 566 15.37 16.86 17.26
CA LEU A 566 16.04 16.30 18.44
C LEU A 566 15.65 14.83 18.64
N PRO A 567 16.49 14.03 19.32
CA PRO A 567 16.11 12.69 19.75
C PRO A 567 15.02 12.72 20.82
N PRO A 568 14.20 11.65 20.94
CA PRO A 568 13.19 11.52 22.00
C PRO A 568 13.72 11.78 23.41
N GLU A 569 14.94 11.28 23.71
CA GLU A 569 15.67 11.51 24.98
C GLU A 569 15.86 13.00 25.34
N LYS A 570 15.78 13.90 24.33
CA LYS A 570 15.93 15.35 24.45
C LYS A 570 14.62 16.10 24.16
N GLY A 571 13.49 15.39 24.16
CA GLY A 571 12.16 15.94 23.89
C GLY A 571 11.89 16.28 22.43
N GLY A 572 12.54 15.58 21.48
CA GLY A 572 12.20 15.63 20.06
C GLY A 572 11.56 14.32 19.56
N LEU A 573 11.51 14.12 18.25
CA LEU A 573 10.83 12.96 17.63
C LEU A 573 11.72 12.20 16.64
N THR A 574 13.01 12.55 16.51
CA THR A 574 13.88 11.95 15.49
C THR A 574 14.87 10.95 16.09
N SER A 575 14.77 9.67 15.75
CA SER A 575 15.76 8.65 16.12
C SER A 575 16.31 7.98 14.88
N THR A 576 17.65 7.81 14.80
CA THR A 576 18.33 7.18 13.65
C THR A 576 17.93 7.72 12.27
N GLY A 577 17.52 9.00 12.19
CA GLY A 577 17.04 9.62 10.94
C GLY A 577 15.59 9.28 10.58
N LEU A 578 14.83 8.68 11.48
CA LEU A 578 13.40 8.38 11.35
C LEU A 578 12.60 9.21 12.35
N VAL A 579 11.39 9.59 11.98
CA VAL A 579 10.53 10.49 12.76
C VAL A 579 9.30 9.76 13.28
N TYR A 580 9.06 9.81 14.59
CA TYR A 580 7.86 9.27 15.22
C TYR A 580 6.67 10.23 15.08
N ARG A 581 5.44 9.68 15.17
CA ARG A 581 4.20 10.49 15.17
C ARG A 581 4.20 11.51 16.30
N TYR A 582 4.39 11.02 17.51
CA TYR A 582 4.47 11.75 18.76
C TYR A 582 5.25 10.92 19.79
N ASP A 583 5.49 11.47 20.98
CA ASP A 583 6.12 10.73 22.07
C ASP A 583 5.10 9.78 22.72
N THR A 584 5.24 8.49 22.47
CA THR A 584 4.34 7.45 22.98
C THR A 584 4.49 7.23 24.49
N GLU A 585 5.63 7.54 25.11
CA GLU A 585 5.81 7.37 26.56
C GLU A 585 5.05 8.44 27.36
N LEU A 586 4.85 9.61 26.75
CA LEU A 586 4.10 10.73 27.33
C LEU A 586 2.60 10.68 27.00
N SER A 587 2.17 9.86 26.04
CA SER A 587 0.77 9.78 25.60
C SER A 587 -0.06 8.78 26.43
N ASN A 588 -1.37 9.03 26.52
CA ASN A 588 -2.29 8.07 27.15
C ASN A 588 -2.46 6.80 26.29
N ASP A 589 -2.30 6.89 24.96
CA ASP A 589 -2.29 5.77 24.01
C ASP A 589 -1.12 4.80 24.27
N GLY A 590 0.04 5.33 24.68
CA GLY A 590 1.18 4.50 25.07
C GLY A 590 1.01 3.83 26.44
N LYS A 591 0.18 4.37 27.34
CA LYS A 591 -0.12 3.73 28.63
C LYS A 591 -1.03 2.51 28.50
N GLU A 592 -1.99 2.52 27.58
CA GLU A 592 -2.77 1.32 27.25
C GLU A 592 -1.89 0.26 26.56
N SER A 593 -1.01 0.68 25.64
CA SER A 593 -0.03 -0.24 25.03
C SER A 593 0.96 -0.79 26.07
N HIS A 594 1.42 0.01 27.03
CA HIS A 594 2.36 -0.41 28.08
C HIS A 594 1.70 -1.37 29.11
N ASN A 595 0.45 -1.13 29.49
CA ASN A 595 -0.29 -2.01 30.40
C ASN A 595 -0.65 -3.35 29.73
N ASN A 596 -1.13 -3.31 28.48
CA ASN A 596 -1.38 -4.53 27.70
C ASN A 596 -0.06 -5.27 27.38
N PHE A 597 1.05 -4.54 27.22
CA PHE A 597 2.38 -5.11 27.05
C PHE A 597 2.86 -5.87 28.29
N ILE A 598 2.60 -5.38 29.51
CA ILE A 598 2.97 -6.11 30.74
C ILE A 598 2.18 -7.43 30.85
N GLU A 599 0.88 -7.43 30.52
CA GLU A 599 0.08 -8.66 30.49
C GLU A 599 0.51 -9.62 29.36
N ALA A 600 0.76 -9.12 28.15
CA ALA A 600 1.25 -9.92 27.03
C ALA A 600 2.66 -10.48 27.29
N GLN A 601 3.54 -9.72 27.94
CA GLN A 601 4.89 -10.15 28.31
C GLN A 601 4.89 -11.18 29.44
N LEU A 602 3.89 -11.16 30.33
CA LEU A 602 3.65 -12.22 31.32
C LEU A 602 3.16 -13.53 30.65
N LEU A 603 2.31 -13.43 29.62
CA LEU A 603 1.82 -14.58 28.84
C LEU A 603 2.90 -15.18 27.90
N MET A 604 3.77 -14.35 27.32
CA MET A 604 4.84 -14.81 26.42
C MET A 604 6.06 -15.41 27.14
N ARG A 605 6.18 -15.26 28.47
CA ARG A 605 7.26 -15.88 29.24
C ARG A 605 7.17 -17.40 29.35
N GLU A 606 6.04 -18.01 29.03
CA GLU A 606 5.89 -19.47 29.07
C GLU A 606 6.21 -20.16 27.74
N ASN A 607 6.32 -19.46 26.60
CA ASN A 607 6.69 -20.05 25.31
C ASN A 607 7.47 -19.07 24.41
N CYS A 608 8.73 -19.43 24.12
CA CYS A 608 9.64 -18.90 23.08
C CYS A 608 10.57 -17.71 23.42
N ASP A 609 11.88 -17.99 23.37
CA ASP A 609 12.98 -17.04 23.19
C ASP A 609 12.91 -16.39 21.79
N VAL A 610 12.16 -15.29 21.64
CA VAL A 610 12.31 -14.38 20.48
C VAL A 610 12.35 -12.95 21.00
N GLY A 611 13.50 -12.30 20.79
CA GLY A 611 13.88 -11.06 21.45
C GLY A 611 13.13 -9.80 21.01
N VAL A 612 13.08 -8.88 21.97
CA VAL A 612 12.82 -7.42 21.93
C VAL A 612 11.38 -7.01 21.61
N GLY A 613 10.68 -6.56 22.65
CA GLY A 613 9.28 -6.14 22.62
C GLY A 613 9.01 -4.75 22.00
N GLY A 614 7.92 -4.67 21.23
CA GLY A 614 6.70 -3.97 21.63
C GLY A 614 6.64 -2.43 21.65
N HIS A 615 7.52 -1.71 20.95
CA HIS A 615 7.35 -0.28 20.71
C HIS A 615 6.94 -0.01 19.26
N GLU A 616 5.99 0.90 19.08
CA GLU A 616 5.57 1.43 17.77
C GLU A 616 6.79 1.90 16.95
N GLY A 617 6.73 1.68 15.64
CA GLY A 617 7.75 2.12 14.71
C GLY A 617 7.72 3.63 14.45
N ALA A 618 8.75 4.12 13.77
CA ALA A 618 8.73 5.46 13.21
C ALA A 618 7.90 5.48 11.93
N PHE A 619 6.91 6.37 11.87
CA PHE A 619 5.97 6.43 10.76
C PHE A 619 6.64 7.03 9.52
N SER A 620 6.74 6.26 8.44
CA SER A 620 7.53 6.59 7.25
C SER A 620 7.18 7.97 6.67
N MET A 621 5.89 8.31 6.66
CA MET A 621 5.39 9.59 6.18
C MET A 621 5.96 10.80 6.95
N CYS A 622 6.10 10.70 8.28
CA CYS A 622 6.56 11.80 9.12
C CYS A 622 7.99 12.19 8.78
N THR A 623 8.84 11.21 8.44
CA THR A 623 10.20 11.45 7.96
C THR A 623 10.21 12.21 6.64
N PHE A 624 9.36 11.82 5.68
CA PHE A 624 9.25 12.53 4.40
C PHE A 624 8.65 13.94 4.53
N TRP A 625 7.68 14.13 5.43
CA TRP A 625 7.18 15.46 5.77
C TRP A 625 8.25 16.34 6.40
N LEU A 626 9.10 15.78 7.26
CA LEU A 626 10.23 16.51 7.83
C LEU A 626 11.22 16.96 6.74
N VAL A 627 11.53 16.06 5.80
CA VAL A 627 12.33 16.39 4.61
C VAL A 627 11.70 17.54 3.82
N GLU A 628 10.40 17.48 3.51
CA GLU A 628 9.74 18.52 2.72
C GLU A 628 9.67 19.85 3.48
N ALA A 629 9.34 19.84 4.77
CA ALA A 629 9.31 21.01 5.63
C ALA A 629 10.69 21.70 5.68
N MET A 630 11.76 20.94 5.92
CA MET A 630 13.14 21.44 5.87
C MET A 630 13.50 21.99 4.48
N THR A 631 13.06 21.33 3.41
CA THR A 631 13.31 21.77 2.03
C THR A 631 12.66 23.12 1.73
N ARG A 632 11.46 23.36 2.26
CA ARG A 632 10.78 24.65 2.11
C ARG A 632 11.43 25.73 2.96
N ALA A 633 11.84 25.41 4.19
CA ALA A 633 12.60 26.32 5.05
C ALA A 633 13.95 26.70 4.40
N ALA A 634 14.60 25.73 3.75
CA ALA A 634 15.91 25.88 3.11
C ALA A 634 15.98 26.96 2.01
N VAL A 635 14.85 27.36 1.42
CA VAL A 635 14.78 28.47 0.47
C VAL A 635 15.24 29.79 1.11
N TYR A 636 15.02 29.94 2.42
CA TYR A 636 15.37 31.14 3.18
C TYR A 636 16.46 30.88 4.23
N GLU A 637 16.59 29.64 4.70
CA GLU A 637 17.52 29.19 5.74
C GLU A 637 18.39 28.04 5.21
N PRO A 638 19.48 28.33 4.46
CA PRO A 638 20.24 27.30 3.72
C PRO A 638 20.77 26.14 4.57
N LYS A 639 20.90 26.31 5.89
CA LYS A 639 21.32 25.27 6.84
C LYS A 639 20.46 24.00 6.77
N TYR A 640 19.19 24.10 6.38
CA TYR A 640 18.29 22.95 6.33
C TYR A 640 18.46 22.10 5.08
N LEU A 641 19.02 22.64 3.98
CA LEU A 641 19.05 21.92 2.70
C LEU A 641 19.87 20.63 2.77
N VAL A 642 21.09 20.74 3.30
CA VAL A 642 22.01 19.59 3.42
C VAL A 642 21.40 18.52 4.33
N ARG A 643 20.74 18.96 5.42
CA ARG A 643 20.07 18.05 6.34
C ARG A 643 18.88 17.34 5.70
N ALA A 644 18.08 18.05 4.89
CA ALA A 644 16.97 17.47 4.15
C ALA A 644 17.42 16.43 3.13
N VAL A 645 18.47 16.73 2.36
CA VAL A 645 19.04 15.78 1.39
C VAL A 645 19.57 14.53 2.10
N ASN A 646 20.39 14.69 3.15
CA ASN A 646 20.93 13.55 3.88
C ASN A 646 19.83 12.69 4.54
N LEU A 647 18.81 13.32 5.12
CA LEU A 647 17.68 12.61 5.72
C LEU A 647 16.88 11.84 4.65
N PHE A 648 16.66 12.44 3.49
CA PHE A 648 15.98 11.79 2.37
C PHE A 648 16.76 10.57 1.86
N GLU A 649 18.06 10.71 1.58
CA GLU A 649 18.91 9.60 1.11
C GLU A 649 18.99 8.47 2.15
N ASN A 650 19.09 8.81 3.44
CA ASN A 650 19.06 7.81 4.52
C ASN A 650 17.70 7.09 4.56
N MET A 651 16.59 7.81 4.43
CA MET A 651 15.25 7.22 4.41
C MET A 651 15.08 6.24 3.25
N LEU A 652 15.65 6.53 2.07
CA LEU A 652 15.64 5.60 0.94
C LEU A 652 16.30 4.26 1.26
N GLY A 653 17.29 4.24 2.15
CA GLY A 653 17.97 3.03 2.63
C GLY A 653 17.10 2.09 3.46
N PHE A 654 15.95 2.55 3.98
CA PHE A 654 14.97 1.72 4.70
C PHE A 654 13.88 1.13 3.80
N SER A 655 13.84 1.53 2.52
CA SER A 655 13.01 0.82 1.56
C SER A 655 13.52 -0.61 1.39
N ASN A 656 12.64 -1.53 1.00
CA ASN A 656 13.12 -2.84 0.61
C ASN A 656 13.92 -2.79 -0.72
N HIS A 657 14.47 -3.93 -1.14
CA HIS A 657 15.23 -4.06 -2.40
C HIS A 657 14.41 -3.70 -3.66
N LEU A 658 13.10 -3.53 -3.55
CA LEU A 658 12.18 -3.11 -4.61
C LEU A 658 11.70 -1.66 -4.47
N CYS A 659 12.30 -0.88 -3.57
CA CYS A 659 11.92 0.50 -3.23
C CYS A 659 10.47 0.62 -2.71
N MET A 660 9.97 -0.37 -1.96
CA MET A 660 8.67 -0.34 -1.29
C MET A 660 8.83 0.07 0.18
N PHE A 661 7.85 0.83 0.67
CA PHE A 661 7.74 1.25 2.07
C PHE A 661 6.43 0.75 2.67
N SER A 662 6.52 0.12 3.84
CA SER A 662 5.43 -0.05 4.78
C SER A 662 5.11 1.25 5.51
N GLU A 663 4.06 1.20 6.32
CA GLU A 663 3.61 2.28 7.18
C GLU A 663 4.68 2.77 8.17
N GLU A 664 5.34 1.85 8.87
CA GLU A 664 6.32 2.18 9.90
C GLU A 664 7.62 1.41 9.73
N ILE A 665 8.67 1.93 10.36
CA ILE A 665 9.98 1.28 10.44
C ILE A 665 10.35 1.13 11.92
N ALA A 666 10.62 -0.10 12.33
CA ALA A 666 11.05 -0.42 13.68
C ALA A 666 12.39 0.25 14.02
N ARG A 667 12.72 0.35 15.31
CA ARG A 667 14.07 0.77 15.76
C ARG A 667 15.19 -0.12 15.21
N SER A 668 14.90 -1.38 14.90
CA SER A 668 15.82 -2.33 14.25
C SER A 668 16.01 -2.08 12.75
N GLY A 669 15.13 -1.29 12.12
CA GLY A 669 15.04 -1.12 10.68
C GLY A 669 14.08 -2.09 9.97
N GLU A 670 13.47 -3.04 10.69
CA GLU A 670 12.43 -3.95 10.15
C GLU A 670 11.19 -3.14 9.75
N GLN A 671 10.56 -3.51 8.63
CA GLN A 671 9.32 -2.88 8.20
C GLN A 671 8.13 -3.35 9.04
N LEU A 672 7.26 -2.42 9.43
CA LEU A 672 6.08 -2.64 10.28
C LEU A 672 4.84 -1.95 9.68
N GLY A 673 3.66 -2.35 10.16
CA GLY A 673 2.37 -1.87 9.68
C GLY A 673 2.06 -2.30 8.23
N ASN A 674 0.94 -1.82 7.70
CA ASN A 674 0.45 -2.28 6.39
C ASN A 674 1.43 -1.94 5.24
N THR A 675 1.52 -2.81 4.23
CA THR A 675 2.52 -2.71 3.15
C THR A 675 1.99 -3.08 1.75
N PRO A 676 2.50 -2.43 0.68
CA PRO A 676 3.06 -1.09 0.73
C PRO A 676 1.99 -0.09 1.16
N GLN A 677 2.38 0.99 1.83
CA GLN A 677 1.44 2.03 2.24
C GLN A 677 1.41 3.17 1.23
N ALA A 678 0.21 3.51 0.73
CA ALA A 678 0.00 4.63 -0.19
C ALA A 678 0.54 5.94 0.37
N PHE A 679 0.26 6.22 1.64
CA PHE A 679 0.61 7.49 2.26
C PHE A 679 2.12 7.74 2.33
N SER A 680 2.89 6.69 2.64
CA SER A 680 4.35 6.72 2.62
C SER A 680 4.92 7.00 1.23
N HIS A 681 4.41 6.33 0.19
CA HIS A 681 4.83 6.56 -1.19
C HIS A 681 4.45 7.95 -1.72
N LEU A 682 3.34 8.52 -1.26
CA LEU A 682 2.94 9.88 -1.60
C LEU A 682 3.88 10.92 -1.00
N ALA A 683 4.18 10.80 0.30
CA ALA A 683 5.09 11.71 0.98
C ALA A 683 6.50 11.64 0.38
N LEU A 684 6.97 10.44 0.00
CA LEU A 684 8.22 10.26 -0.73
C LEU A 684 8.26 11.08 -2.03
N ILE A 685 7.21 10.97 -2.85
CA ILE A 685 7.18 11.65 -4.15
C ILE A 685 7.13 13.17 -3.94
N SER A 686 6.35 13.65 -2.96
CA SER A 686 6.27 15.07 -2.65
C SER A 686 7.61 15.64 -2.16
N ALA A 687 8.29 14.92 -1.26
CA ALA A 687 9.60 15.30 -0.76
C ALA A 687 10.64 15.34 -1.89
N ALA A 688 10.72 14.30 -2.72
CA ALA A 688 11.64 14.24 -3.87
C ALA A 688 11.39 15.38 -4.87
N PHE A 689 10.12 15.64 -5.18
CA PHE A 689 9.72 16.71 -6.11
C PHE A 689 10.15 18.09 -5.61
N ASN A 690 9.92 18.39 -4.34
CA ASN A 690 10.28 19.69 -3.76
C ASN A 690 11.79 19.83 -3.56
N LEU A 691 12.48 18.77 -3.14
CA LEU A 691 13.94 18.77 -3.02
C LEU A 691 14.60 19.11 -4.36
N ASP A 692 14.22 18.43 -5.44
CA ASP A 692 14.78 18.71 -6.76
C ASP A 692 14.45 20.10 -7.28
N ARG A 693 13.31 20.67 -6.88
CA ARG A 693 12.96 22.03 -7.24
C ARG A 693 13.84 23.05 -6.53
N THR A 694 14.22 22.81 -5.27
CA THR A 694 15.04 23.72 -4.45
C THR A 694 16.53 23.59 -4.75
N THR A 695 17.00 22.44 -5.22
CA THR A 695 18.42 22.21 -5.56
C THR A 695 18.78 22.49 -7.02
N ARG A 696 17.81 22.90 -7.85
CA ARG A 696 18.05 23.42 -9.21
C ARG A 696 18.46 24.88 -9.12
#